data_AF-A0A7V7BGQ3-F1
#
_entry.id   AF-A0A7V7BGQ3-F1
#
_cell.length_a   1.000
_cell.length_b   1.000
_cell.length_c   1.000
_cell.angle_alpha   90.00
_cell.angle_beta   90.00
_cell.angle_gamma   90.00
#
_symmetry.space_group_name_H-M   'P 1'
#
loop_
_entity.id
_entity.type
_entity.pdbx_description
1 polymer ?
#
loop_
_entity_poly.entity_id
_entity_poly.type
_entity_poly.pdbx_seq_one_letter_code
_entity_poly.pdbx_strand_id
1 'polypeptide(L)'
;MKRLLACALSLLLVVSLLLVTGHEVQAKNVVEINITARQFEYEPNVIKVRQGDLVRLNLIAEDVTHGLYIEEYDLFLEDQPQDPVYATVEFVADKTGTFPFRCSVVCGPMHPFMVGRLVVEPNTTTPISLALAVFVGFGSLGYVYRKRNRFMEQAARQSQPKDLTSKFGWLYSLLKQRWFQFSLIAVNTFFFVIILFAGYAGTSLGNANFAIIFVWFVWWALLILILLPLGGRIWCAMCPLPAPGEWLDHRAFIVKGREKPRSLALKWPKRFQNIWLQNWSFLIVALFSGIILTRPLATAVVLSLFIVLAIIFSLIYGRRIFCRYVCPVGGFIGLYSLVAPFGVRIADPAVCRAHKEKECIMGNDKGYGCPWMEVPWNLRRNAYCGLCTECFKTCSQNNVRLVWHGFGRDLLVDKGKKLDEAYKAFIMLTCSLVYSLVFLSAWGDVKSWANLEMPGFIAYAIGFLLTNLVVTPLLFSLAVWVGKGWAEKRFPPVKDIFYPVQQLLVITKGLIFGTKEQPATGQAAAETAVTAESKEQGIPYGELFVNLAYVLVPMGLACWMAFSISFIFTNGVYVLHVLSDPFGWHWDLLGLKSVPWKPMATSVYPLIQAVLLLAGLFYSVTVGARLVGKYAMTAAQKVKLLLPVTVFLIGVAALFLFLHM
;
A
#
# COMPACT_ATOMS: atom_id res chain seq x y z
N MET A 1 -21.20 -10.47 -20.57
CA MET A 1 -20.11 -10.47 -21.57
C MET A 1 -20.19 -9.28 -22.53
N LYS A 2 -21.29 -9.05 -23.26
CA LYS A 2 -21.41 -7.94 -24.24
C LYS A 2 -21.11 -6.51 -23.72
N ARG A 3 -21.35 -6.21 -22.44
CA ARG A 3 -21.03 -4.88 -21.83
C ARG A 3 -19.59 -4.74 -21.30
N LEU A 4 -18.93 -5.84 -20.98
CA LEU A 4 -17.50 -5.87 -20.62
C LEU A 4 -16.63 -5.84 -21.88
N LEU A 5 -17.07 -6.52 -22.95
CA LEU A 5 -16.49 -6.35 -24.29
C LEU A 5 -16.67 -4.92 -24.79
N ALA A 6 -17.84 -4.29 -24.61
CA ALA A 6 -18.05 -2.90 -25.00
C ALA A 6 -17.14 -1.92 -24.24
N CYS A 7 -16.97 -2.05 -22.92
CA CYS A 7 -16.00 -1.21 -22.18
C CYS A 7 -14.54 -1.49 -22.56
N ALA A 8 -14.18 -2.75 -22.84
CA ALA A 8 -12.83 -3.10 -23.31
C ALA A 8 -12.56 -2.57 -24.73
N LEU A 9 -13.55 -2.64 -25.62
CA LEU A 9 -13.50 -2.04 -26.95
C LEU A 9 -13.54 -0.51 -26.91
N SER A 10 -14.23 0.12 -25.96
CA SER A 10 -14.17 1.58 -25.76
C SER A 10 -12.82 2.02 -25.18
N LEU A 11 -12.20 1.23 -24.29
CA LEU A 11 -10.85 1.48 -23.80
C LEU A 11 -9.81 1.27 -24.91
N LEU A 12 -9.97 0.23 -25.73
CA LEU A 12 -9.15 -0.01 -26.92
C LEU A 12 -9.35 1.05 -28.02
N LEU A 13 -10.55 1.65 -28.14
CA LEU A 13 -10.82 2.77 -29.06
C LEU A 13 -10.17 4.08 -28.58
N VAL A 14 -10.09 4.29 -27.27
CA VAL A 14 -9.38 5.43 -26.66
C VAL A 14 -7.86 5.22 -26.75
N VAL A 15 -7.40 3.98 -26.65
CA VAL A 15 -5.99 3.60 -26.90
C VAL A 15 -5.66 3.66 -28.40
N SER A 16 -6.58 3.34 -29.31
CA SER A 16 -6.36 3.45 -30.76
C SER A 16 -6.48 4.88 -31.29
N LEU A 17 -7.14 5.80 -30.57
CA LEU A 17 -7.12 7.23 -30.90
C LEU A 17 -5.82 7.94 -30.48
N LEU A 18 -4.92 7.24 -29.76
CA LEU A 18 -3.54 7.65 -29.48
C LEU A 18 -2.55 7.12 -30.53
N LEU A 19 -3.03 6.72 -31.72
CA LEU A 19 -2.18 6.49 -32.89
C LEU A 19 -1.55 7.83 -33.28
N VAL A 20 -0.35 8.04 -32.74
CA VAL A 20 0.62 9.05 -33.17
C VAL A 20 0.82 8.86 -34.66
N THR A 21 0.24 9.75 -35.47
CA THR A 21 0.69 9.94 -36.84
C THR A 21 2.07 10.58 -36.74
N GLY A 22 3.12 9.78 -36.92
CA GLY A 22 4.47 10.29 -37.12
C GLY A 22 4.49 11.15 -38.38
N HIS A 23 4.48 12.46 -38.22
CA HIS A 23 4.95 13.38 -39.25
C HIS A 23 6.45 13.59 -38.98
N GLU A 24 7.27 13.54 -40.02
CA GLU A 24 8.63 14.07 -39.94
C GLU A 24 8.52 15.57 -39.62
N VAL A 25 8.83 15.94 -38.39
CA VAL A 25 8.87 17.34 -37.98
C VAL A 25 10.27 17.87 -38.26
N GLN A 26 10.37 18.73 -39.28
CA GLN A 26 11.60 19.38 -39.68
C GLN A 26 12.06 20.35 -38.58
N ALA A 27 13.35 20.29 -38.21
CA ALA A 27 13.93 21.10 -37.15
C ALA A 27 13.73 22.60 -37.41
N LYS A 28 13.01 23.30 -36.52
CA LYS A 28 12.57 24.68 -36.77
C LYS A 28 13.39 25.73 -36.01
N ASN A 29 13.82 25.42 -34.79
CA ASN A 29 14.64 26.29 -33.94
C ASN A 29 15.71 25.47 -33.20
N VAL A 30 16.88 26.05 -32.96
CA VAL A 30 17.90 25.47 -32.06
C VAL A 30 17.66 26.00 -30.65
N VAL A 31 17.49 25.09 -29.69
CA VAL A 31 17.28 25.42 -28.27
C VAL A 31 18.44 24.84 -27.48
N GLU A 32 19.32 25.72 -26.98
CA GLU A 32 20.45 25.33 -26.14
C GLU A 32 20.08 25.39 -24.66
N ILE A 33 20.33 24.30 -23.92
CA ILE A 33 19.94 24.13 -22.53
C ILE A 33 21.13 23.60 -21.74
N ASN A 34 21.56 24.38 -20.75
CA ASN A 34 22.54 23.95 -19.75
C ASN A 34 21.80 23.35 -18.55
N ILE A 35 22.15 22.11 -18.20
CA ILE A 35 21.62 21.43 -17.02
C ILE A 35 22.77 21.23 -16.04
N THR A 36 22.64 21.85 -14.89
CA THR A 36 23.48 21.59 -13.73
C THR A 36 22.96 20.36 -12.98
N ALA A 37 23.84 19.41 -12.67
CA ALA A 37 23.54 18.25 -11.85
C ALA A 37 24.27 18.36 -10.50
N ARG A 38 23.50 18.22 -9.42
CA ARG A 38 23.97 18.10 -8.04
C ARG A 38 23.34 16.86 -7.42
N GLN A 39 23.83 16.40 -6.27
CA GLN A 39 23.24 15.27 -5.57
C GLN A 39 21.72 15.39 -5.44
N PHE A 40 21.03 14.46 -6.12
CA PHE A 40 19.59 14.22 -6.09
C PHE A 40 18.71 15.22 -6.87
N GLU A 41 19.31 16.16 -7.60
CA GLU A 41 18.59 17.15 -8.42
C GLU A 41 19.29 17.61 -9.71
N TYR A 42 18.47 18.09 -10.63
CA TYR A 42 18.90 18.76 -11.85
C TYR A 42 18.36 20.20 -11.84
N GLU A 43 19.15 21.15 -12.33
CA GLU A 43 18.74 22.54 -12.50
C GLU A 43 18.99 22.97 -13.96
N PRO A 44 17.96 23.26 -14.76
CA PRO A 44 16.53 23.20 -14.43
C PRO A 44 16.01 21.76 -14.29
N ASN A 45 15.11 21.54 -13.34
CA ASN A 45 14.51 20.22 -13.11
C ASN A 45 13.35 19.88 -14.07
N VAL A 46 12.86 20.89 -14.80
CA VAL A 46 11.86 20.77 -15.86
C VAL A 46 12.33 21.55 -17.08
N ILE A 47 12.52 20.84 -18.18
CA ILE A 47 12.89 21.39 -19.48
C ILE A 47 11.63 21.46 -20.33
N LYS A 48 11.35 22.62 -20.94
CA LYS A 48 10.19 22.80 -21.80
C LYS A 48 10.64 23.19 -23.20
N VAL A 49 10.27 22.39 -24.19
CA VAL A 49 10.57 22.61 -25.61
C VAL A 49 9.32 22.34 -26.44
N ARG A 50 9.33 22.76 -27.71
CA ARG A 50 8.22 22.48 -28.64
C ARG A 50 8.57 21.31 -29.54
N GLN A 51 7.54 20.61 -29.99
CA GLN A 51 7.73 19.56 -30.98
C GLN A 51 8.43 20.13 -32.23
N GLY A 52 9.53 19.50 -32.64
CA GLY A 52 10.34 19.92 -33.77
C GLY A 52 11.49 20.88 -33.45
N ASP A 53 11.73 21.22 -32.17
CA ASP A 53 12.95 21.95 -31.80
C ASP A 53 14.18 21.02 -31.86
N LEU A 54 15.31 21.55 -32.34
CA LEU A 54 16.62 20.91 -32.23
C LEU A 54 17.22 21.31 -30.88
N VAL A 55 17.21 20.37 -29.94
CA VAL A 55 17.66 20.58 -28.57
C VAL A 55 19.15 20.26 -28.47
N ARG A 56 19.96 21.26 -28.10
CA ARG A 56 21.36 21.08 -27.69
C ARG A 56 21.41 21.09 -26.17
N LEU A 57 21.73 19.95 -25.58
CA LEU A 57 21.73 19.74 -24.13
C LEU A 57 23.15 19.62 -23.62
N ASN A 58 23.54 20.50 -22.70
CA ASN A 58 24.85 20.49 -22.04
C ASN A 58 24.65 20.05 -20.58
N LEU A 59 25.31 18.97 -20.16
CA LEU A 59 25.32 18.52 -18.75
C LEU A 59 26.54 19.08 -18.03
N ILE A 60 26.33 19.63 -16.84
CA ILE A 60 27.36 20.23 -15.97
C ILE A 60 27.26 19.57 -14.59
N ALA A 61 28.24 18.76 -14.21
CA ALA A 61 28.33 18.12 -12.90
C ALA A 61 29.07 19.04 -11.91
N GLU A 62 28.45 19.38 -10.78
CA GLU A 62 29.05 20.31 -9.81
C GLU A 62 29.75 19.65 -8.62
N ASP A 63 29.31 18.47 -8.18
CA ASP A 63 29.76 17.86 -6.92
C ASP A 63 30.40 16.47 -7.10
N VAL A 64 29.75 15.56 -7.82
CA VAL A 64 30.22 14.21 -8.15
C VAL A 64 29.94 13.91 -9.63
N THR A 65 30.46 12.81 -10.16
CA THR A 65 30.11 12.36 -11.51
C THR A 65 28.60 12.10 -11.60
N HIS A 66 27.98 12.70 -12.59
CA HIS A 66 26.57 12.49 -12.90
C HIS A 66 26.43 12.06 -14.35
N GLY A 67 25.39 11.27 -14.60
CA GLY A 67 24.92 11.03 -15.95
C GLY A 67 23.56 11.66 -16.18
N LEU A 68 23.13 11.69 -17.43
CA LEU A 68 21.77 12.06 -17.80
C LEU A 68 21.28 11.09 -18.88
N TYR A 69 20.20 10.37 -18.56
CA TYR A 69 19.53 9.46 -19.46
C TYR A 69 18.09 9.92 -19.72
N ILE A 70 17.75 10.19 -20.99
CA ILE A 70 16.38 10.58 -21.40
C ILE A 70 15.64 9.35 -21.93
N GLU A 71 14.63 8.89 -21.18
CA GLU A 71 14.00 7.57 -21.36
C GLU A 71 13.50 7.27 -22.79
N GLU A 72 12.80 8.22 -23.42
CA GLU A 72 12.19 8.01 -24.74
C GLU A 72 13.10 8.36 -25.92
N TYR A 73 14.25 9.00 -25.68
CA TYR A 73 15.21 9.36 -26.73
C TYR A 73 16.46 8.46 -26.71
N ASP A 74 16.63 7.62 -25.68
CA ASP A 74 17.78 6.72 -25.51
C ASP A 74 19.12 7.45 -25.52
N LEU A 75 19.14 8.69 -25.02
CA LEU A 75 20.30 9.55 -24.99
C LEU A 75 21.00 9.43 -23.64
N PHE A 76 22.32 9.25 -23.69
CA PHE A 76 23.19 9.17 -22.51
C PHE A 76 24.22 10.30 -22.56
N LEU A 77 24.33 11.00 -21.45
CA LEU A 77 25.40 11.95 -21.16
C LEU A 77 26.05 11.55 -19.84
N GLU A 78 27.33 11.84 -19.69
CA GLU A 78 28.08 11.69 -18.46
C GLU A 78 29.04 12.86 -18.35
N ASP A 79 29.07 13.50 -17.19
CA ASP A 79 29.97 14.61 -16.88
C ASP A 79 30.55 14.44 -15.48
N GLN A 80 31.72 15.01 -15.26
CA GLN A 80 32.43 14.96 -13.98
C GLN A 80 32.82 16.38 -13.52
N PRO A 81 32.90 16.61 -12.20
CA PRO A 81 33.24 17.94 -11.70
C PRO A 81 34.59 18.42 -12.23
N GLN A 82 34.64 19.71 -12.61
CA GLN A 82 35.84 20.38 -13.13
C GLN A 82 36.32 19.89 -14.51
N ASP A 83 35.49 19.17 -15.27
CA ASP A 83 35.81 18.84 -16.65
C ASP A 83 35.92 20.13 -17.50
N PRO A 84 37.01 20.33 -18.27
CA PRO A 84 37.15 21.49 -19.15
C PRO A 84 36.14 21.54 -20.30
N VAL A 85 35.49 20.41 -20.63
CA VAL A 85 34.52 20.32 -21.73
C VAL A 85 33.23 19.66 -21.23
N TYR A 86 32.14 20.43 -21.22
CA TYR A 86 30.83 19.88 -20.86
C TYR A 86 30.37 18.83 -21.86
N ALA A 87 29.73 17.78 -21.34
CA ALA A 87 29.12 16.76 -22.17
C ALA A 87 27.87 17.34 -22.89
N THR A 88 27.92 17.36 -24.23
CA THR A 88 26.86 17.91 -25.08
C THR A 88 26.23 16.84 -25.97
N VAL A 89 24.90 16.84 -26.09
CA VAL A 89 24.16 16.05 -27.09
C VAL A 89 23.16 16.91 -27.84
N GLU A 90 22.93 16.59 -29.11
CA GLU A 90 21.91 17.23 -29.94
C GLU A 90 20.86 16.21 -30.37
N PHE A 91 19.58 16.56 -30.25
CA PHE A 91 18.48 15.73 -30.72
C PHE A 91 17.26 16.58 -31.11
N VAL A 92 16.42 16.04 -31.99
CA VAL A 92 15.16 16.70 -32.36
C VAL A 92 14.05 16.23 -31.43
N ALA A 93 13.32 17.15 -30.81
CA ALA A 93 12.17 16.84 -29.97
C ALA A 93 10.95 16.43 -30.83
N ASP A 94 10.96 15.21 -31.36
CA ASP A 94 9.96 14.70 -32.31
C ASP A 94 8.68 14.15 -31.64
N LYS A 95 8.77 13.75 -30.37
CA LYS A 95 7.66 13.18 -29.59
C LYS A 95 7.08 14.20 -28.63
N THR A 96 5.76 14.37 -28.62
CA THR A 96 5.04 15.22 -27.66
C THR A 96 4.75 14.47 -26.36
N GLY A 97 4.84 15.16 -25.21
CA GLY A 97 4.51 14.60 -23.91
C GLY A 97 5.53 14.96 -22.83
N THR A 98 5.43 14.28 -21.68
CA THR A 98 6.38 14.39 -20.57
C THR A 98 7.27 13.16 -20.55
N PHE A 99 8.59 13.37 -20.62
CA PHE A 99 9.59 12.31 -20.59
C PHE A 99 10.50 12.52 -19.39
N PRO A 100 10.55 11.58 -18.43
CA PRO A 100 11.49 11.68 -17.33
C PRO A 100 12.91 11.45 -17.84
N PHE A 101 13.85 12.19 -17.26
CA PHE A 101 15.28 11.91 -17.41
C PHE A 101 15.90 11.64 -16.04
N ARG A 102 16.93 10.78 -16.01
CA ARG A 102 17.49 10.22 -14.77
C ARG A 102 19.00 10.23 -14.79
N CYS A 103 19.60 10.13 -13.61
CA CYS A 103 21.04 9.92 -13.53
C CYS A 103 21.37 8.48 -13.94
N SER A 104 22.26 8.29 -14.92
CA SER A 104 22.76 6.97 -15.34
C SER A 104 23.97 6.51 -14.53
N VAL A 105 24.58 7.41 -13.75
CA VAL A 105 25.78 7.15 -12.93
C VAL A 105 25.42 7.22 -11.45
N VAL A 106 25.94 6.30 -10.64
CA VAL A 106 25.62 6.24 -9.21
C VAL A 106 26.21 7.45 -8.46
N CYS A 107 25.38 8.44 -8.17
CA CYS A 107 25.78 9.72 -7.58
C CYS A 107 25.54 9.85 -6.06
N GLY A 108 25.04 8.80 -5.40
CA GLY A 108 24.82 8.77 -3.96
C GLY A 108 23.62 7.91 -3.53
N PRO A 109 23.24 7.91 -2.24
CA PRO A 109 22.18 7.05 -1.71
C PRO A 109 20.81 7.23 -2.39
N MET A 110 20.42 8.48 -2.69
CA MET A 110 19.14 8.79 -3.34
C MET A 110 19.24 8.82 -4.88
N HIS A 111 20.32 8.29 -5.47
CA HIS A 111 20.51 8.20 -6.93
C HIS A 111 19.29 7.63 -7.70
N PRO A 112 18.64 6.53 -7.25
CA PRO A 112 17.47 5.98 -7.97
C PRO A 112 16.27 6.94 -8.07
N PHE A 113 16.27 8.01 -7.26
CA PHE A 113 15.22 9.01 -7.16
C PHE A 113 15.63 10.37 -7.75
N MET A 114 16.81 10.46 -8.38
CA MET A 114 17.27 11.64 -9.10
C MET A 114 16.61 11.69 -10.48
N VAL A 115 15.53 12.47 -10.59
CA VAL A 115 14.66 12.54 -11.77
C VAL A 115 14.38 14.00 -12.13
N GLY A 116 14.49 14.34 -13.41
CA GLY A 116 13.97 15.56 -14.02
C GLY A 116 12.94 15.25 -15.11
N ARG A 117 12.33 16.27 -15.72
CA ARG A 117 11.31 16.08 -16.78
C ARG A 117 11.59 16.94 -18.01
N LEU A 118 11.58 16.31 -19.17
CA LEU A 118 11.50 16.96 -20.47
C LEU A 118 10.03 17.01 -20.91
N VAL A 119 9.48 18.21 -21.06
CA VAL A 119 8.11 18.46 -21.53
C VAL A 119 8.20 18.98 -22.95
N VAL A 120 7.71 18.19 -23.91
CA VAL A 120 7.62 18.56 -25.32
C VAL A 120 6.17 18.94 -25.63
N GLU A 121 5.95 20.23 -25.91
CA GLU A 121 4.62 20.76 -26.20
C GLU A 121 4.15 20.41 -27.62
N PRO A 122 2.83 20.15 -27.82
CA PRO A 122 1.76 20.19 -26.81
C PRO A 122 1.68 18.92 -25.93
N ASN A 123 1.65 19.08 -24.60
CA ASN A 123 1.40 17.99 -23.67
C ASN A 123 -0.12 17.80 -23.43
N THR A 124 -0.70 16.81 -24.12
CA THR A 124 -2.13 16.46 -24.00
C THR A 124 -2.42 15.39 -22.95
N THR A 125 -1.42 14.61 -22.51
CA THR A 125 -1.63 13.45 -21.63
C THR A 125 -2.05 13.85 -20.22
N THR A 126 -1.40 14.87 -19.64
CA THR A 126 -1.74 15.39 -18.31
C THR A 126 -3.18 15.93 -18.24
N PRO A 127 -3.62 16.88 -19.09
CA PRO A 127 -4.99 17.40 -19.02
C PRO A 127 -6.07 16.35 -19.33
N ILE A 128 -5.82 15.42 -20.26
CA ILE A 128 -6.74 14.30 -20.55
C ILE A 128 -6.88 13.41 -19.31
N SER A 129 -5.77 13.08 -18.65
CA SER A 129 -5.79 12.22 -17.45
C SER A 129 -6.57 12.87 -16.30
N LEU A 130 -6.40 14.18 -16.09
CA LEU A 130 -7.16 14.93 -15.08
C LEU A 130 -8.66 14.98 -15.41
N ALA A 131 -9.02 15.23 -16.67
CA ALA A 131 -10.40 15.20 -17.12
C ALA A 131 -11.03 13.81 -16.96
N LEU A 132 -10.27 12.74 -17.23
CA LEU A 132 -10.70 11.37 -17.01
C LEU A 132 -10.94 11.06 -15.53
N ALA A 133 -10.10 11.56 -14.61
CA ALA A 133 -10.33 11.38 -13.17
C ALA A 133 -11.65 12.03 -12.71
N VAL A 134 -11.93 13.24 -13.19
CA VAL A 134 -13.20 13.94 -12.93
C VAL A 134 -14.38 13.16 -13.52
N PHE A 135 -14.27 12.73 -14.77
CA PHE A 135 -15.30 11.98 -15.47
C PHE A 135 -15.59 10.63 -14.82
N VAL A 136 -14.56 9.86 -14.46
CA VAL A 136 -14.70 8.58 -13.77
C VAL A 136 -15.27 8.77 -12.37
N GLY A 137 -14.82 9.79 -11.63
CA GLY A 137 -15.33 10.09 -10.29
C GLY A 137 -16.82 10.41 -10.30
N PHE A 138 -17.25 11.42 -11.04
CA PHE A 138 -18.68 11.80 -11.10
C PHE A 138 -19.53 10.79 -11.87
N GLY A 139 -18.98 10.21 -12.95
CA GLY A 139 -19.63 9.15 -13.73
C GLY A 139 -19.88 7.90 -12.89
N SER A 140 -18.94 7.51 -12.01
CA SER A 140 -19.12 6.39 -11.09
C SER A 140 -20.20 6.67 -10.05
N LEU A 141 -20.24 7.87 -9.49
CA LEU A 141 -21.29 8.30 -8.55
C LEU A 141 -22.67 8.28 -9.21
N GLY A 142 -22.78 8.81 -10.44
CA GLY A 142 -24.01 8.77 -11.25
C GLY A 142 -24.43 7.35 -11.64
N TYR A 143 -23.48 6.49 -12.03
CA TYR A 143 -23.73 5.10 -12.37
C TYR A 143 -24.28 4.31 -11.18
N VAL A 144 -23.65 4.48 -10.02
CA VAL A 144 -24.08 3.89 -8.76
C VAL A 144 -25.48 4.38 -8.39
N TYR A 145 -25.74 5.68 -8.50
CA TYR A 145 -27.05 6.27 -8.22
C TYR A 145 -28.14 5.66 -9.11
N ARG A 146 -27.86 5.53 -10.42
CA ARG A 146 -28.81 4.95 -11.38
C ARG A 146 -29.10 3.47 -11.10
N LYS A 147 -28.10 2.71 -10.64
CA LYS A 147 -28.23 1.28 -10.32
C LYS A 147 -28.40 0.99 -8.83
N ARG A 148 -28.82 1.97 -8.03
CA ARG A 148 -28.89 1.86 -6.58
C ARG A 148 -29.65 0.62 -6.10
N ASN A 149 -30.83 0.33 -6.66
CA ASN A 149 -31.65 -0.81 -6.22
C ASN A 149 -30.90 -2.13 -6.40
N ARG A 150 -30.22 -2.32 -7.54
CA ARG A 150 -29.41 -3.51 -7.81
C ARG A 150 -28.22 -3.63 -6.88
N PHE A 151 -27.54 -2.53 -6.55
CA PHE A 151 -26.42 -2.55 -5.60
C PHE A 151 -26.89 -2.85 -4.18
N MET A 152 -28.04 -2.30 -3.77
CA MET A 152 -28.65 -2.59 -2.47
C MET A 152 -29.11 -4.05 -2.38
N GLU A 153 -29.78 -4.58 -3.40
CA GLU A 153 -30.16 -5.99 -3.49
C GLU A 153 -28.94 -6.92 -3.45
N GLN A 154 -27.84 -6.57 -4.14
CA GLN A 154 -26.61 -7.35 -4.11
C GLN A 154 -25.86 -7.26 -2.78
N ALA A 155 -25.94 -6.12 -2.09
CA ALA A 155 -25.38 -5.97 -0.75
C ALA A 155 -26.22 -6.72 0.31
N ALA A 156 -27.55 -6.71 0.15
CA ALA A 156 -28.49 -7.42 1.00
C ALA A 156 -28.47 -8.95 0.76
N ARG A 157 -28.27 -9.39 -0.48
CA ARG A 157 -27.98 -10.80 -0.79
C ARG A 157 -26.61 -11.15 -0.22
N GLN A 158 -26.60 -11.80 0.95
CA GLN A 158 -25.47 -12.58 1.42
C GLN A 158 -25.22 -13.72 0.42
N SER A 159 -24.54 -13.45 -0.71
CA SER A 159 -24.17 -14.55 -1.60
C SER A 159 -23.23 -15.44 -0.80
N GLN A 160 -23.61 -16.71 -0.67
CA GLN A 160 -22.79 -17.68 0.03
C GLN A 160 -21.39 -17.65 -0.60
N PRO A 161 -20.34 -17.53 0.24
CA PRO A 161 -18.98 -17.54 -0.26
C PRO A 161 -18.72 -18.88 -0.97
N LYS A 162 -18.05 -18.83 -2.12
CA LYS A 162 -17.78 -20.05 -2.89
C LYS A 162 -16.67 -20.82 -2.19
N ASP A 163 -16.98 -22.01 -1.70
CA ASP A 163 -16.01 -22.89 -1.09
C ASP A 163 -15.04 -23.45 -2.13
N LEU A 164 -13.76 -23.10 -2.00
CA LEU A 164 -12.71 -23.54 -2.92
C LEU A 164 -12.16 -24.90 -2.51
N THR A 165 -12.20 -25.21 -1.22
CA THR A 165 -11.69 -26.47 -0.66
C THR A 165 -12.59 -27.65 -0.98
N SER A 166 -13.90 -27.45 -1.13
CA SER A 166 -14.80 -28.50 -1.67
C SER A 166 -14.68 -28.64 -3.19
N LYS A 167 -14.46 -27.54 -3.92
CA LYS A 167 -14.25 -27.56 -5.37
C LYS A 167 -12.93 -28.25 -5.76
N PHE A 168 -11.87 -28.01 -5.00
CA PHE A 168 -10.55 -28.56 -5.22
C PHE A 168 -10.11 -29.39 -4.01
N GLY A 169 -10.49 -30.67 -3.97
CA GLY A 169 -10.23 -31.54 -2.81
C GLY A 169 -8.75 -31.69 -2.42
N TRP A 170 -7.84 -31.58 -3.40
CA TRP A 170 -6.39 -31.57 -3.15
C TRP A 170 -5.95 -30.37 -2.30
N LEU A 171 -6.62 -29.22 -2.46
CA LEU A 171 -6.28 -28.00 -1.73
C LEU A 171 -6.59 -28.15 -0.24
N TYR A 172 -7.72 -28.77 0.10
CA TYR A 172 -8.06 -29.05 1.49
C TYR A 172 -7.05 -29.99 2.15
N SER A 173 -6.62 -31.01 1.41
CA SER A 173 -5.60 -31.95 1.86
C SER A 173 -4.25 -31.26 2.06
N LEU A 174 -3.85 -30.38 1.14
CA LEU A 174 -2.61 -29.60 1.23
C LEU A 174 -2.60 -28.66 2.45
N LEU A 175 -3.69 -27.93 2.70
CA LEU A 175 -3.80 -26.99 3.84
C LEU A 175 -3.78 -27.69 5.21
N LYS A 176 -4.08 -29.00 5.26
CA LYS A 176 -3.92 -29.83 6.47
C LYS A 176 -2.49 -30.29 6.70
N GLN A 177 -1.63 -30.24 5.69
CA GLN A 177 -0.26 -30.71 5.83
C GLN A 177 0.57 -29.71 6.64
N ARG A 178 1.33 -30.23 7.62
CA ARG A 178 2.27 -29.41 8.41
C ARG A 178 3.45 -28.94 7.57
N TRP A 179 3.96 -29.81 6.70
CA TRP A 179 5.10 -29.51 5.83
C TRP A 179 4.80 -28.34 4.88
N PHE A 180 3.54 -28.15 4.45
CA PHE A 180 3.18 -27.07 3.53
C PHE A 180 3.49 -25.69 4.13
N GLN A 181 2.97 -25.42 5.33
CA GLN A 181 3.21 -24.15 6.02
C GLN A 181 4.71 -23.96 6.34
N PHE A 182 5.37 -25.03 6.84
CA PHE A 182 6.79 -24.99 7.17
C PHE A 182 7.65 -24.70 5.93
N SER A 183 7.35 -25.32 4.78
CA SER A 183 8.11 -25.14 3.54
C SER A 183 8.03 -23.70 3.05
N LEU A 184 6.83 -23.08 3.10
CA LEU A 184 6.67 -21.67 2.74
C LEU A 184 7.53 -20.76 3.64
N ILE A 185 7.54 -21.01 4.95
CA ILE A 185 8.35 -20.26 5.91
C ILE A 185 9.85 -20.53 5.70
N ALA A 186 10.24 -21.78 5.45
CA ALA A 186 11.63 -22.18 5.28
C ALA A 186 12.25 -21.56 4.03
N VAL A 187 11.54 -21.60 2.89
CA VAL A 187 11.97 -20.92 1.66
C VAL A 187 12.13 -19.43 1.91
N ASN A 188 11.18 -18.79 2.57
CA ASN A 188 11.27 -17.36 2.84
C ASN A 188 12.38 -17.02 3.84
N THR A 189 12.63 -17.90 4.82
CA THR A 189 13.73 -17.76 5.79
C THR A 189 15.09 -17.84 5.11
N PHE A 190 15.26 -18.75 4.13
CA PHE A 190 16.48 -18.84 3.32
C PHE A 190 16.79 -17.50 2.64
N PHE A 191 15.82 -16.91 1.94
CA PHE A 191 16.00 -15.58 1.35
C PHE A 191 16.27 -14.50 2.40
N PHE A 192 15.59 -14.55 3.55
CA PHE A 192 15.80 -13.58 4.63
C PHE A 192 17.23 -13.63 5.18
N VAL A 193 17.83 -14.83 5.31
CA VAL A 193 19.24 -14.97 5.73
C VAL A 193 20.17 -14.34 4.70
N ILE A 194 19.95 -14.58 3.40
CA ILE A 194 20.74 -13.95 2.33
C ILE A 194 20.60 -12.43 2.38
N ILE A 195 19.39 -11.91 2.55
CA ILE A 195 19.12 -10.47 2.68
C ILE A 195 19.89 -9.87 3.86
N LEU A 196 19.83 -10.50 5.04
CA LEU A 196 20.56 -9.99 6.21
C LEU A 196 22.07 -10.04 5.99
N PHE A 197 22.59 -11.14 5.44
CA PHE A 197 24.00 -11.26 5.12
C PHE A 197 24.45 -10.21 4.09
N ALA A 198 23.72 -10.05 2.99
CA ALA A 198 24.00 -9.04 1.96
C ALA A 198 23.92 -7.61 2.51
N GLY A 199 23.00 -7.34 3.45
CA GLY A 199 22.90 -6.01 4.05
C GLY A 199 24.01 -5.67 5.05
N TYR A 200 24.61 -6.66 5.72
CA TYR A 200 25.74 -6.45 6.64
C TYR A 200 27.12 -6.57 5.99
N ALA A 201 27.28 -7.50 5.03
CA ALA A 201 28.58 -7.87 4.45
C ALA A 201 28.70 -7.62 2.94
N GLY A 202 27.60 -7.27 2.26
CA GLY A 202 27.60 -6.94 0.83
C GLY A 202 27.96 -5.49 0.55
N THR A 203 27.90 -5.10 -0.72
CA THR A 203 28.15 -3.73 -1.18
C THR A 203 27.31 -2.68 -0.46
N SER A 204 27.88 -1.51 -0.16
CA SER A 204 27.16 -0.39 0.45
C SER A 204 26.22 0.34 -0.52
N LEU A 205 26.36 0.08 -1.83
CA LEU A 205 25.55 0.69 -2.88
C LEU A 205 24.17 0.03 -2.96
N GLY A 206 23.11 0.79 -2.68
CA GLY A 206 21.74 0.26 -2.61
C GLY A 206 21.24 -0.36 -3.92
N ASN A 207 21.57 0.23 -5.07
CA ASN A 207 21.16 -0.27 -6.39
C ASN A 207 21.91 -1.55 -6.84
N ALA A 208 23.03 -1.88 -6.20
CA ALA A 208 23.81 -3.09 -6.46
C ALA A 208 23.72 -4.13 -5.32
N ASN A 209 22.97 -3.84 -4.26
CA ASN A 209 22.87 -4.73 -3.10
C ASN A 209 21.58 -5.59 -3.15
N PHE A 210 21.74 -6.90 -3.02
CA PHE A 210 20.62 -7.85 -3.03
C PHE A 210 19.55 -7.55 -1.96
N ALA A 211 19.93 -7.10 -0.77
CA ALA A 211 18.99 -6.80 0.30
C ALA A 211 18.00 -5.70 -0.10
N ILE A 212 18.48 -4.63 -0.73
CA ILE A 212 17.64 -3.50 -1.14
C ILE A 212 16.76 -3.91 -2.32
N ILE A 213 17.37 -4.44 -3.38
CA ILE A 213 16.64 -4.80 -4.60
C ILE A 213 15.58 -5.87 -4.31
N PHE A 214 15.92 -6.91 -3.56
CA PHE A 214 15.00 -8.01 -3.32
C PHE A 214 13.87 -7.63 -2.35
N VAL A 215 14.16 -6.92 -1.25
CA VAL A 215 13.14 -6.55 -0.26
C VAL A 215 12.20 -5.46 -0.80
N TRP A 216 12.77 -4.39 -1.35
CA TRP A 216 12.00 -3.16 -1.63
C TRP A 216 11.56 -3.03 -3.08
N PHE A 217 12.14 -3.79 -4.01
CA PHE A 217 11.60 -3.91 -5.36
C PHE A 217 10.85 -5.22 -5.56
N VAL A 218 11.51 -6.38 -5.46
CA VAL A 218 10.89 -7.66 -5.83
C VAL A 218 9.76 -8.05 -4.86
N TRP A 219 10.04 -8.15 -3.56
CA TRP A 219 9.05 -8.53 -2.56
C TRP A 219 7.95 -7.49 -2.40
N TRP A 220 8.31 -6.22 -2.38
CA TRP A 220 7.34 -5.14 -2.30
C TRP A 220 6.36 -5.15 -3.49
N ALA A 221 6.88 -5.27 -4.71
CA ALA A 221 6.06 -5.38 -5.93
C ALA A 221 5.15 -6.61 -5.89
N LEU A 222 5.69 -7.78 -5.57
CA LEU A 222 4.91 -9.01 -5.43
C LEU A 222 3.80 -8.85 -4.38
N LEU A 223 4.12 -8.21 -3.26
CA LEU A 223 3.19 -8.00 -2.16
C LEU A 223 2.05 -7.06 -2.57
N ILE A 224 2.36 -5.89 -3.12
CA ILE A 224 1.37 -4.85 -3.43
C ILE A 224 0.56 -5.18 -4.69
N LEU A 225 1.18 -5.73 -5.73
CA LEU A 225 0.51 -5.97 -7.01
C LEU A 225 -0.27 -7.30 -7.05
N ILE A 226 0.16 -8.31 -6.28
CA ILE A 226 -0.39 -9.67 -6.37
C ILE A 226 -0.92 -10.15 -5.02
N LEU A 227 -0.07 -10.24 -3.99
CA LEU A 227 -0.45 -10.92 -2.74
C LEU A 227 -1.54 -10.18 -1.97
N LEU A 228 -1.52 -8.85 -1.91
CA LEU A 228 -2.56 -8.08 -1.24
C LEU A 228 -3.90 -8.06 -1.96
N PRO A 229 -3.99 -7.70 -3.25
CA PRO A 229 -5.28 -7.63 -3.94
C PRO A 229 -5.94 -9.00 -4.08
N LEU A 230 -5.16 -10.09 -4.16
CA LEU A 230 -5.68 -11.45 -4.31
C LEU A 230 -5.68 -12.22 -2.99
N GLY A 231 -4.50 -12.38 -2.40
CA GLY A 231 -4.22 -13.29 -1.27
C GLY A 231 -4.50 -12.74 0.12
N GLY A 232 -4.74 -11.44 0.28
CA GLY A 232 -4.93 -10.81 1.58
C GLY A 232 -3.74 -11.03 2.51
N ARG A 233 -3.91 -11.87 3.54
CA ARG A 233 -2.88 -12.15 4.56
C ARG A 233 -1.97 -13.36 4.25
N ILE A 234 -1.92 -13.85 2.99
CA ILE A 234 -1.00 -14.94 2.58
C ILE A 234 0.46 -14.67 3.00
N TRP A 235 0.94 -13.43 2.90
CA TRP A 235 2.30 -13.09 3.36
C TRP A 235 2.52 -13.41 4.85
N CYS A 236 1.51 -13.18 5.70
CA CYS A 236 1.59 -13.49 7.13
C CYS A 236 1.69 -15.00 7.41
N ALA A 237 1.26 -15.85 6.47
CA ALA A 237 1.41 -17.29 6.56
C ALA A 237 2.88 -17.71 6.32
N MET A 238 3.53 -17.13 5.30
CA MET A 238 4.93 -17.43 4.94
C MET A 238 5.97 -16.54 5.61
N CYS A 239 5.57 -15.61 6.46
CA CYS A 239 6.47 -14.65 7.09
C CYS A 239 7.46 -15.37 8.02
N PRO A 240 8.79 -15.12 7.88
CA PRO A 240 9.80 -15.78 8.69
C PRO A 240 9.95 -15.13 10.07
N LEU A 241 9.50 -13.88 10.25
CA LEU A 241 9.64 -13.14 11.52
C LEU A 241 9.12 -13.89 12.77
N PRO A 242 7.90 -14.46 12.78
CA PRO A 242 7.42 -15.20 13.96
C PRO A 242 8.10 -16.56 14.15
N ALA A 243 8.74 -17.13 13.13
CA ALA A 243 9.15 -18.53 13.13
C ALA A 243 10.23 -18.85 14.20
N PRO A 244 11.31 -18.06 14.37
CA PRO A 244 12.28 -18.30 15.45
C PRO A 244 11.65 -18.27 16.84
N GLY A 245 10.74 -17.33 17.09
CA GLY A 245 10.03 -17.23 18.37
C GLY A 245 9.13 -18.44 18.64
N GLU A 246 8.38 -18.89 17.62
CA GLU A 246 7.52 -20.07 17.72
C GLU A 246 8.33 -21.36 17.88
N TRP A 247 9.44 -21.53 17.15
CA TRP A 247 10.31 -22.71 17.27
C TRP A 247 10.98 -22.79 18.64
N LEU A 248 11.44 -21.67 19.19
CA LEU A 248 12.03 -21.61 20.53
C LEU A 248 10.99 -21.89 21.63
N ASP A 249 9.79 -21.34 21.49
CA ASP A 249 8.70 -21.52 22.47
C ASP A 249 8.16 -22.95 22.46
N HIS A 250 7.98 -23.55 21.28
CA HIS A 250 7.46 -24.91 21.13
C HIS A 250 8.52 -26.02 21.18
N ARG A 251 9.81 -25.69 21.00
CA ARG A 251 10.94 -26.63 20.81
C ARG A 251 10.73 -27.63 19.67
N ALA A 252 10.05 -27.21 18.62
CA ALA A 252 9.84 -28.06 17.45
C ALA A 252 9.76 -27.24 16.18
N PHE A 253 10.26 -27.81 15.10
CA PHE A 253 10.29 -27.17 13.77
C PHE A 253 9.10 -27.62 12.91
N ILE A 254 8.90 -28.94 12.77
CA ILE A 254 7.89 -29.55 11.88
C ILE A 254 6.81 -30.32 12.66
N VAL A 255 7.25 -31.20 13.57
CA VAL A 255 6.36 -32.00 14.43
C VAL A 255 5.78 -31.14 15.55
N LYS A 256 4.64 -31.52 16.13
CA LYS A 256 4.07 -30.79 17.27
C LYS A 256 5.06 -30.89 18.42
N GLY A 257 5.56 -29.74 18.86
CA GLY A 257 6.30 -29.60 20.09
C GLY A 257 5.36 -29.55 21.30
N ARG A 258 5.79 -28.90 22.38
CA ARG A 258 4.98 -28.81 23.60
C ARG A 258 3.66 -28.06 23.36
N GLU A 259 2.58 -28.59 23.94
CA GLU A 259 1.24 -28.03 23.84
C GLU A 259 1.07 -26.73 24.64
N LYS A 260 1.76 -26.61 25.78
CA LYS A 260 1.84 -25.37 26.55
C LYS A 260 3.14 -24.64 26.20
N PRO A 261 3.07 -23.39 25.68
CA PRO A 261 4.24 -22.57 25.44
C PRO A 261 5.02 -22.35 26.74
N ARG A 262 6.35 -22.20 26.66
CA ARG A 262 7.22 -21.92 27.81
C ARG A 262 7.04 -20.48 28.31
N SER A 263 6.39 -19.63 27.51
CA SER A 263 6.10 -18.25 27.90
C SER A 263 5.53 -18.16 29.32
N LEU A 264 5.92 -17.11 30.04
CA LEU A 264 5.28 -16.68 31.29
C LEU A 264 3.77 -16.37 31.09
N ALA A 265 3.29 -16.46 29.84
CA ALA A 265 1.92 -16.26 29.38
C ALA A 265 1.29 -15.01 30.01
N LEU A 266 2.10 -13.95 30.14
CA LEU A 266 1.59 -12.66 30.56
C LEU A 266 0.49 -12.28 29.59
N LYS A 267 -0.66 -11.88 30.12
CA LYS A 267 -1.79 -11.47 29.28
C LYS A 267 -1.44 -10.13 28.65
N TRP A 268 -1.56 -10.02 27.33
CA TRP A 268 -1.41 -8.76 26.62
C TRP A 268 -2.41 -7.71 27.19
N PRO A 269 -1.95 -6.52 27.62
CA PRO A 269 -2.82 -5.55 28.28
C PRO A 269 -4.01 -5.15 27.41
N LYS A 270 -5.21 -5.10 28.00
CA LYS A 270 -6.45 -4.76 27.28
C LYS A 270 -6.38 -3.41 26.55
N ARG A 271 -5.66 -2.42 27.10
CA ARG A 271 -5.48 -1.09 26.48
C ARG A 271 -4.78 -1.12 25.13
N PHE A 272 -3.95 -2.13 24.88
CA PHE A 272 -3.18 -2.29 23.65
C PHE A 272 -3.79 -3.33 22.69
N GLN A 273 -5.03 -3.79 22.93
CA GLN A 273 -5.76 -4.71 22.04
C GLN A 273 -6.38 -3.95 20.85
N ASN A 274 -5.59 -3.10 20.21
CA ASN A 274 -5.91 -2.27 19.05
C ASN A 274 -4.66 -2.16 18.16
N ILE A 275 -4.77 -1.55 16.98
CA ILE A 275 -3.63 -1.43 16.04
C ILE A 275 -2.89 -0.10 16.13
N TRP A 276 -3.11 0.71 17.18
CA TRP A 276 -2.39 1.99 17.33
C TRP A 276 -0.88 1.81 17.41
N LEU A 277 -0.40 0.78 18.10
CA LEU A 277 1.02 0.48 18.14
C LEU A 277 1.56 0.08 16.76
N GLN A 278 0.77 -0.60 15.92
CA GLN A 278 1.16 -0.85 14.52
C GLN A 278 1.19 0.43 13.70
N ASN A 279 0.24 1.35 13.92
CA ASN A 279 0.20 2.64 13.24
C ASN A 279 1.43 3.48 13.58
N TRP A 280 1.78 3.60 14.86
CA TRP A 280 2.98 4.29 15.31
C TRP A 280 4.27 3.62 14.82
N SER A 281 4.37 2.29 14.95
CA SER A 281 5.54 1.55 14.44
C SER A 281 5.70 1.74 12.93
N PHE A 282 4.59 1.76 12.18
CA PHE A 282 4.62 2.00 10.74
C PHE A 282 5.03 3.42 10.41
N LEU A 283 4.52 4.44 11.11
CA LEU A 283 4.90 5.82 10.90
C LEU A 283 6.38 6.06 11.18
N ILE A 284 6.95 5.42 12.20
CA ILE A 284 8.39 5.49 12.49
C ILE A 284 9.19 4.91 11.32
N VAL A 285 8.88 3.68 10.88
CA VAL A 285 9.56 3.05 9.74
C VAL A 285 9.37 3.89 8.47
N ALA A 286 8.18 4.43 8.27
CA ALA A 286 7.83 5.21 7.10
C ALA A 286 8.57 6.56 7.07
N LEU A 287 8.75 7.20 8.23
CA LEU A 287 9.50 8.45 8.37
C LEU A 287 10.97 8.28 7.98
N PHE A 288 11.57 7.13 8.33
CA PHE A 288 12.96 6.81 8.00
C PHE A 288 13.12 6.03 6.68
N SER A 289 12.06 5.97 5.86
CA SER A 289 12.05 5.21 4.60
C SER A 289 13.16 5.60 3.65
N GLY A 290 13.49 6.89 3.54
CA GLY A 290 14.58 7.38 2.68
C GLY A 290 15.92 6.70 2.96
N ILE A 291 16.22 6.44 4.23
CA ILE A 291 17.43 5.74 4.66
C ILE A 291 17.29 4.23 4.46
N ILE A 292 16.16 3.68 4.89
CA ILE A 292 15.92 2.24 4.88
C ILE A 292 15.95 1.71 3.44
N LEU A 293 15.34 2.43 2.50
CA LEU A 293 15.24 2.06 1.09
C LEU A 293 16.56 2.21 0.31
N THR A 294 17.51 3.00 0.81
CA THR A 294 18.74 3.34 0.06
C THR A 294 20.01 2.75 0.66
N ARG A 295 20.02 2.48 1.98
CA ARG A 295 21.20 1.97 2.69
C ARG A 295 20.99 0.51 3.12
N PRO A 296 21.74 -0.46 2.56
CA PRO A 296 21.60 -1.88 2.89
C PRO A 296 21.70 -2.19 4.38
N LEU A 297 22.67 -1.57 5.06
CA LEU A 297 22.86 -1.73 6.50
C LEU A 297 21.62 -1.30 7.31
N ALA A 298 20.99 -0.18 6.95
CA ALA A 298 19.79 0.29 7.64
C ALA A 298 18.63 -0.70 7.49
N THR A 299 18.42 -1.26 6.29
CA THR A 299 17.46 -2.35 6.07
C THR A 299 17.79 -3.55 6.95
N ALA A 300 19.05 -4.03 6.95
CA ALA A 300 19.45 -5.19 7.73
C ALA A 300 19.24 -5.00 9.24
N VAL A 301 19.58 -3.82 9.78
CA VAL A 301 19.35 -3.49 11.20
C VAL A 301 17.85 -3.49 11.53
N VAL A 302 17.01 -2.86 10.71
CA VAL A 302 15.55 -2.80 10.97
C VAL A 302 14.92 -4.20 10.90
N LEU A 303 15.30 -5.01 9.90
CA LEU A 303 14.78 -6.39 9.78
C LEU A 303 15.26 -7.27 10.94
N SER A 304 16.52 -7.15 11.36
CA SER A 304 17.06 -7.85 12.53
C SER A 304 16.35 -7.44 13.81
N LEU A 305 16.07 -6.15 13.99
CA LEU A 305 15.29 -5.63 15.11
C LEU A 305 13.88 -6.24 15.14
N PHE A 306 13.20 -6.38 13.99
CA PHE A 306 11.89 -7.03 13.94
C PHE A 306 11.94 -8.51 14.33
N ILE A 307 13.01 -9.23 13.96
CA ILE A 307 13.20 -10.63 14.38
C ILE A 307 13.39 -10.70 15.90
N VAL A 308 14.30 -9.89 16.44
CA VAL A 308 14.58 -9.85 17.89
C VAL A 308 13.31 -9.50 18.67
N LEU A 309 12.57 -8.47 18.26
CA LEU A 309 11.31 -8.10 18.88
C LEU A 309 10.25 -9.21 18.75
N ALA A 310 10.14 -9.86 17.60
CA ALA A 310 9.21 -10.99 17.43
C ALA A 310 9.53 -12.15 18.39
N ILE A 311 10.83 -12.49 18.57
CA ILE A 311 11.29 -13.50 19.51
C ILE A 311 10.94 -13.08 20.94
N ILE A 312 11.32 -11.87 21.36
CA ILE A 312 11.07 -11.36 22.72
C ILE A 312 9.57 -11.41 23.05
N PHE A 313 8.72 -10.91 22.16
CA PHE A 313 7.28 -10.89 22.38
C PHE A 313 6.68 -12.30 22.42
N SER A 314 7.16 -13.20 21.55
CA SER A 314 6.75 -14.62 21.55
C SER A 314 7.12 -15.30 22.87
N LEU A 315 8.33 -15.04 23.40
CA LEU A 315 8.77 -15.64 24.66
C LEU A 315 8.08 -15.05 25.90
N ILE A 316 7.73 -13.76 25.90
CA ILE A 316 7.09 -13.10 27.05
C ILE A 316 5.58 -13.37 27.09
N TYR A 317 4.89 -13.14 25.97
CA TYR A 317 3.42 -13.16 25.92
C TYR A 317 2.85 -14.41 25.23
N GLY A 318 3.69 -15.18 24.51
CA GLY A 318 3.25 -16.31 23.69
C GLY A 318 2.52 -15.87 22.41
N ARG A 319 2.29 -16.84 21.51
CA ARG A 319 1.50 -16.66 20.27
C ARG A 319 2.05 -15.53 19.38
N ARG A 320 1.30 -15.12 18.35
CA ARG A 320 1.71 -14.08 17.39
C ARG A 320 1.32 -12.66 17.83
N ILE A 321 1.60 -12.29 19.08
CA ILE A 321 1.23 -10.98 19.66
C ILE A 321 1.94 -9.83 18.95
N PHE A 322 3.25 -9.96 18.69
CA PHE A 322 4.00 -8.98 17.90
C PHE A 322 3.35 -8.74 16.54
N CYS A 323 3.04 -9.81 15.79
CA CYS A 323 2.44 -9.71 14.46
C CYS A 323 1.02 -9.09 14.50
N ARG A 324 0.26 -9.31 15.58
CA ARG A 324 -1.12 -8.82 15.71
C ARG A 324 -1.21 -7.36 16.15
N TYR A 325 -0.32 -6.89 17.03
CA TYR A 325 -0.47 -5.58 17.69
C TYR A 325 0.70 -4.61 17.51
N VAL A 326 1.89 -5.07 17.11
CA VAL A 326 3.10 -4.20 17.05
C VAL A 326 3.69 -4.11 15.65
N CYS A 327 3.74 -5.23 14.93
CA CYS A 327 4.38 -5.30 13.62
C CYS A 327 3.81 -4.26 12.64
N PRO A 328 4.65 -3.33 12.12
CA PRO A 328 4.21 -2.26 11.22
C PRO A 328 3.63 -2.82 9.92
N VAL A 329 4.23 -3.92 9.44
CA VAL A 329 3.81 -4.64 8.24
C VAL A 329 2.46 -5.35 8.44
N GLY A 330 2.26 -5.94 9.63
CA GLY A 330 1.03 -6.68 9.96
C GLY A 330 -0.24 -5.82 9.92
N GLY A 331 -0.14 -4.55 10.27
CA GLY A 331 -1.28 -3.61 10.23
C GLY A 331 -1.72 -3.24 8.83
N PHE A 332 -0.78 -2.94 7.92
CA PHE A 332 -1.16 -2.55 6.55
C PHE A 332 -1.63 -3.72 5.71
N ILE A 333 -0.98 -4.89 5.83
CA ILE A 333 -1.46 -6.12 5.18
C ILE A 333 -2.86 -6.47 5.71
N GLY A 334 -3.10 -6.26 7.01
CA GLY A 334 -4.43 -6.39 7.61
C GLY A 334 -5.48 -5.51 6.95
N LEU A 335 -5.19 -4.23 6.79
CA LEU A 335 -6.10 -3.28 6.15
C LEU A 335 -6.43 -3.68 4.70
N TYR A 336 -5.42 -3.95 3.87
CA TYR A 336 -5.64 -4.28 2.46
C TYR A 336 -6.22 -5.67 2.24
N SER A 337 -6.08 -6.60 3.20
CA SER A 337 -6.74 -7.90 3.16
C SER A 337 -8.28 -7.80 3.14
N LEU A 338 -8.84 -6.63 3.47
CA LEU A 338 -10.28 -6.37 3.35
C LEU A 338 -10.75 -6.28 1.89
N VAL A 339 -9.84 -5.96 0.95
CA VAL A 339 -10.10 -5.93 -0.50
C VAL A 339 -10.00 -7.34 -1.10
N ALA A 340 -9.16 -8.19 -0.53
CA ALA A 340 -8.87 -9.52 -1.06
C ALA A 340 -10.13 -10.41 -1.16
N PRO A 341 -10.27 -11.22 -2.24
CA PRO A 341 -11.38 -12.15 -2.40
C PRO A 341 -11.23 -13.47 -1.64
N PHE A 342 -10.01 -13.85 -1.25
CA PHE A 342 -9.72 -15.09 -0.52
C PHE A 342 -9.78 -14.87 0.99
N GLY A 343 -10.37 -15.83 1.71
CA GLY A 343 -10.39 -15.81 3.18
C GLY A 343 -10.79 -17.14 3.79
N VAL A 344 -10.53 -17.31 5.09
CA VAL A 344 -10.97 -18.48 5.86
C VAL A 344 -12.37 -18.22 6.41
N ARG A 345 -13.31 -19.13 6.17
CA ARG A 345 -14.66 -19.11 6.74
C ARG A 345 -15.05 -20.51 7.19
N ILE A 346 -16.20 -20.65 7.85
CA ILE A 346 -16.78 -21.94 8.19
C ILE A 346 -17.83 -22.35 7.15
N ALA A 347 -18.02 -23.66 6.93
CA ALA A 347 -19.06 -24.16 6.03
C ALA A 347 -20.44 -24.05 6.68
N ASP A 348 -20.61 -24.59 7.88
CA ASP A 348 -21.89 -24.58 8.60
C ASP A 348 -21.78 -24.04 10.05
N PRO A 349 -22.43 -22.90 10.38
CA PRO A 349 -22.53 -22.39 11.74
C PRO A 349 -23.17 -23.35 12.75
N ALA A 350 -24.08 -24.25 12.34
CA ALA A 350 -24.73 -25.21 13.23
C ALA A 350 -23.73 -26.25 13.77
N VAL A 351 -22.90 -26.83 12.90
CA VAL A 351 -21.79 -27.73 13.28
C VAL A 351 -20.86 -27.03 14.27
N CYS A 352 -20.51 -25.77 13.98
CA CYS A 352 -19.68 -25.00 14.90
C CYS A 352 -20.39 -24.67 16.22
N ARG A 353 -21.71 -24.59 16.31
CA ARG A 353 -22.43 -24.38 17.58
C ARG A 353 -22.45 -25.66 18.42
N ALA A 354 -22.65 -26.82 17.80
CA ALA A 354 -22.71 -28.11 18.47
C ALA A 354 -21.35 -28.61 19.00
N HIS A 355 -20.25 -28.30 18.31
CA HIS A 355 -18.89 -28.70 18.70
C HIS A 355 -18.43 -27.98 19.98
N LYS A 356 -18.26 -28.66 21.12
CA LYS A 356 -17.99 -28.02 22.43
C LYS A 356 -16.50 -27.78 22.69
N GLU A 357 -15.65 -28.63 22.15
CA GLU A 357 -14.20 -28.69 22.38
C GLU A 357 -13.47 -27.50 21.75
N LYS A 358 -14.00 -26.98 20.63
CA LYS A 358 -13.46 -25.82 19.90
C LYS A 358 -11.95 -25.90 19.67
N GLU A 359 -11.47 -27.08 19.26
CA GLU A 359 -10.04 -27.37 19.04
C GLU A 359 -9.32 -26.34 18.14
N CYS A 360 -10.04 -25.69 17.23
CA CYS A 360 -9.48 -24.62 16.38
C CYS A 360 -8.94 -23.40 17.14
N ILE A 361 -9.33 -23.20 18.41
CA ILE A 361 -8.77 -22.16 19.30
C ILE A 361 -7.97 -22.74 20.46
N MET A 362 -8.29 -23.96 20.91
CA MET A 362 -7.62 -24.60 22.04
C MET A 362 -6.37 -25.37 21.63
N GLY A 363 -6.33 -25.87 20.40
CA GLY A 363 -5.38 -26.88 19.94
C GLY A 363 -5.88 -28.30 20.22
N ASN A 364 -5.20 -29.27 19.63
CA ASN A 364 -5.33 -30.70 19.92
C ASN A 364 -4.04 -31.42 19.48
N ASP A 365 -3.98 -32.75 19.54
CA ASP A 365 -2.78 -33.52 19.16
C ASP A 365 -2.27 -33.24 17.73
N LYS A 366 -3.15 -32.80 16.84
CA LYS A 366 -2.82 -32.55 15.43
C LYS A 366 -2.25 -31.16 15.18
N GLY A 367 -2.48 -30.17 16.04
CA GLY A 367 -2.09 -28.77 15.78
C GLY A 367 -2.26 -27.83 16.97
N TYR A 368 -1.77 -26.60 16.82
CA TYR A 368 -1.90 -25.57 17.85
C TYR A 368 -3.24 -24.84 17.71
N GLY A 369 -3.75 -24.32 18.83
CA GLY A 369 -4.85 -23.36 18.78
C GLY A 369 -4.46 -22.12 17.97
N CYS A 370 -5.44 -21.39 17.43
CA CYS A 370 -5.20 -20.24 16.54
C CYS A 370 -4.11 -19.27 17.10
N PRO A 371 -2.90 -19.21 16.48
CA PRO A 371 -1.81 -18.35 16.95
C PRO A 371 -2.14 -16.86 16.87
N TRP A 372 -3.10 -16.50 16.03
CA TRP A 372 -3.61 -15.14 15.88
C TRP A 372 -4.70 -14.79 16.88
N MET A 373 -5.15 -15.73 17.72
CA MET A 373 -6.24 -15.52 18.69
C MET A 373 -7.57 -15.15 18.03
N GLU A 374 -7.74 -15.57 16.78
CA GLU A 374 -9.00 -15.41 16.06
C GLU A 374 -9.93 -16.59 16.32
N VAL A 375 -11.22 -16.33 16.12
CA VAL A 375 -12.28 -17.28 16.40
C VAL A 375 -12.92 -17.69 15.07
N PRO A 376 -12.53 -18.83 14.45
CA PRO A 376 -12.90 -19.16 13.07
C PRO A 376 -14.40 -19.14 12.79
N TRP A 377 -15.23 -19.54 13.75
CA TRP A 377 -16.70 -19.57 13.57
C TRP A 377 -17.38 -18.20 13.57
N ASN A 378 -16.70 -17.15 14.03
CA ASN A 378 -17.19 -15.77 13.98
C ASN A 378 -16.34 -14.89 13.04
N LEU A 379 -15.42 -15.49 12.29
CA LEU A 379 -14.51 -14.76 11.42
C LEU A 379 -15.26 -14.27 10.18
N ARG A 380 -15.51 -12.97 10.13
CA ARG A 380 -16.19 -12.30 9.01
C ARG A 380 -15.27 -11.38 8.20
N ARG A 381 -14.09 -11.05 8.75
CA ARG A 381 -13.12 -10.14 8.16
C ARG A 381 -11.73 -10.76 8.18
N ASN A 382 -10.96 -10.56 7.12
CA ASN A 382 -9.57 -11.01 7.03
C ASN A 382 -8.61 -10.15 7.86
N ALA A 383 -9.03 -8.95 8.29
CA ALA A 383 -8.18 -7.95 8.94
C ALA A 383 -7.32 -8.46 10.09
N TYR A 384 -7.72 -9.49 10.85
CA TYR A 384 -6.92 -10.05 11.95
C TYR A 384 -6.53 -11.53 11.77
N CYS A 385 -6.96 -12.19 10.69
CA CYS A 385 -6.64 -13.59 10.45
C CYS A 385 -5.36 -13.73 9.63
N GLY A 386 -4.24 -14.13 10.23
CA GLY A 386 -2.98 -14.29 9.50
C GLY A 386 -2.84 -15.52 8.61
N LEU A 387 -3.95 -16.20 8.29
CA LEU A 387 -4.00 -17.32 7.33
C LEU A 387 -2.97 -18.44 7.61
N CYS A 388 -2.61 -18.66 8.88
CA CYS A 388 -1.58 -19.63 9.30
C CYS A 388 -1.97 -21.12 9.18
N THR A 389 -3.17 -21.40 8.66
CA THR A 389 -3.74 -22.76 8.42
C THR A 389 -3.91 -23.70 9.62
N GLU A 390 -3.50 -23.34 10.85
CA GLU A 390 -3.65 -24.20 12.04
C GLU A 390 -5.08 -24.67 12.31
N CYS A 391 -6.09 -23.84 12.02
CA CYS A 391 -7.50 -24.22 12.16
C CYS A 391 -7.95 -25.34 11.22
N PHE A 392 -7.28 -25.55 10.07
CA PHE A 392 -7.55 -26.68 9.17
C PHE A 392 -7.01 -27.99 9.75
N LYS A 393 -5.88 -27.92 10.47
CA LYS A 393 -5.19 -29.08 11.06
C LYS A 393 -5.88 -29.57 12.33
N THR A 394 -6.43 -28.65 13.10
CA THR A 394 -7.04 -28.90 14.41
C THR A 394 -8.54 -29.21 14.36
N CYS A 395 -9.29 -28.78 13.34
CA CYS A 395 -10.75 -28.96 13.34
C CYS A 395 -11.17 -30.43 13.07
N SER A 396 -11.55 -31.17 14.11
CA SER A 396 -12.12 -32.53 14.01
C SER A 396 -13.37 -32.61 13.11
N GLN A 397 -14.21 -31.58 13.17
CA GLN A 397 -15.47 -31.50 12.42
C GLN A 397 -15.28 -31.18 10.94
N ASN A 398 -14.05 -30.97 10.46
CA ASN A 398 -13.75 -30.62 9.08
C ASN A 398 -14.68 -29.51 8.56
N ASN A 399 -14.88 -28.43 9.34
CA ASN A 399 -15.86 -27.37 9.03
C ASN A 399 -15.22 -26.05 8.59
N VAL A 400 -13.89 -25.95 8.62
CA VAL A 400 -13.14 -24.78 8.15
C VAL A 400 -12.93 -24.88 6.63
N ARG A 401 -13.12 -23.77 5.91
CA ARG A 401 -13.00 -23.67 4.44
C ARG A 401 -12.16 -22.48 4.03
N LEU A 402 -11.41 -22.65 2.93
CA LEU A 402 -10.87 -21.51 2.19
C LEU A 402 -11.91 -21.13 1.13
N VAL A 403 -12.33 -19.88 1.14
CA VAL A 403 -13.45 -19.43 0.30
C VAL A 403 -13.08 -18.25 -0.58
N TRP A 404 -13.76 -18.15 -1.72
CA TRP A 404 -13.87 -16.93 -2.51
C TRP A 404 -15.13 -16.17 -2.09
N HIS A 405 -14.97 -15.10 -1.31
CA HIS A 405 -16.08 -14.23 -0.90
C HIS A 405 -16.26 -13.01 -1.80
N GLY A 406 -15.36 -12.80 -2.77
CA GLY A 406 -15.38 -11.68 -3.71
C GLY A 406 -14.72 -10.42 -3.16
N PHE A 407 -14.22 -9.58 -4.07
CA PHE A 407 -13.43 -8.39 -3.74
C PHE A 407 -14.18 -7.40 -2.84
N GLY A 408 -13.50 -6.92 -1.79
CA GLY A 408 -13.93 -5.82 -0.91
C GLY A 408 -15.18 -6.09 -0.09
N ARG A 409 -15.62 -7.35 0.03
CA ARG A 409 -16.77 -7.68 0.88
C ARG A 409 -16.51 -7.45 2.36
N ASP A 410 -15.29 -7.69 2.80
CA ASP A 410 -14.90 -7.52 4.19
C ASP A 410 -14.88 -6.04 4.62
N LEU A 411 -14.80 -5.09 3.66
CA LEU A 411 -14.98 -3.65 3.89
C LEU A 411 -16.42 -3.31 4.33
N LEU A 412 -17.39 -4.12 3.92
CA LEU A 412 -18.82 -3.88 4.19
C LEU A 412 -19.26 -4.44 5.55
N VAL A 413 -18.41 -5.22 6.24
CA VAL A 413 -18.71 -5.79 7.55
C VAL A 413 -18.52 -4.73 8.63
N ASP A 414 -19.60 -4.39 9.34
CA ASP A 414 -19.57 -3.32 10.36
C ASP A 414 -18.86 -3.72 11.65
N LYS A 415 -18.95 -5.00 12.02
CA LYS A 415 -18.31 -5.50 13.25
C LYS A 415 -16.79 -5.41 13.14
N GLY A 416 -16.17 -4.70 14.08
CA GLY A 416 -14.73 -4.54 14.19
C GLY A 416 -14.16 -3.27 13.53
N LYS A 417 -14.97 -2.47 12.83
CA LYS A 417 -14.52 -1.17 12.33
C LYS A 417 -14.26 -0.23 13.51
N LYS A 418 -13.07 0.33 13.55
CA LYS A 418 -12.62 1.21 14.65
C LYS A 418 -11.77 2.35 14.10
N LEU A 419 -11.55 3.35 14.95
CA LEU A 419 -10.80 4.54 14.58
C LEU A 419 -9.33 4.25 14.27
N ASP A 420 -8.71 3.28 14.93
CA ASP A 420 -7.33 2.82 14.66
C ASP A 420 -7.19 2.23 13.25
N GLU A 421 -8.15 1.42 12.79
CA GLU A 421 -8.22 0.92 11.40
C GLU A 421 -8.47 2.07 10.40
N ALA A 422 -9.30 3.05 10.75
CA ALA A 422 -9.52 4.25 9.92
C ALA A 422 -8.23 5.08 9.79
N TYR A 423 -7.50 5.32 10.88
CA TYR A 423 -6.19 5.96 10.86
C TYR A 423 -5.17 5.19 10.03
N LYS A 424 -5.20 3.87 10.06
CA LYS A 424 -4.34 3.09 9.16
C LYS A 424 -4.66 3.36 7.69
N ALA A 425 -5.94 3.52 7.32
CA ALA A 425 -6.32 3.87 5.95
C ALA A 425 -5.84 5.28 5.55
N PHE A 426 -5.94 6.26 6.44
CA PHE A 426 -5.37 7.59 6.22
C PHE A 426 -3.85 7.54 6.04
N ILE A 427 -3.14 6.91 6.99
CA ILE A 427 -1.68 6.78 6.94
C ILE A 427 -1.23 6.12 5.64
N MET A 428 -1.88 5.03 5.23
CA MET A 428 -1.49 4.34 4.00
C MET A 428 -1.72 5.20 2.74
N LEU A 429 -2.84 5.92 2.67
CA LEU A 429 -3.11 6.83 1.55
C LEU A 429 -2.09 7.98 1.52
N THR A 430 -1.89 8.65 2.66
CA THR A 430 -1.01 9.81 2.76
C THR A 430 0.45 9.43 2.55
N CYS A 431 0.93 8.31 3.08
CA CYS A 431 2.30 7.85 2.85
C CYS A 431 2.57 7.62 1.36
N SER A 432 1.62 7.04 0.60
CA SER A 432 1.80 6.88 -0.84
C SER A 432 1.92 8.23 -1.57
N LEU A 433 1.14 9.25 -1.17
CA LEU A 433 1.24 10.60 -1.73
C LEU A 433 2.58 11.25 -1.40
N VAL A 434 2.97 11.23 -0.12
CA VAL A 434 4.22 11.84 0.33
C VAL A 434 5.42 11.15 -0.32
N TYR A 435 5.38 9.83 -0.51
CA TYR A 435 6.44 9.11 -1.20
C TYR A 435 6.51 9.40 -2.69
N SER A 436 5.38 9.55 -3.37
CA SER A 436 5.40 10.06 -4.75
C SER A 436 6.04 11.45 -4.82
N LEU A 437 5.74 12.33 -3.87
CA LEU A 437 6.37 13.66 -3.80
C LEU A 437 7.87 13.58 -3.48
N VAL A 438 8.30 12.75 -2.54
CA VAL A 438 9.72 12.65 -2.16
C VAL A 438 10.54 11.95 -3.24
N PHE A 439 10.08 10.78 -3.71
CA PHE A 439 10.89 9.88 -4.53
C PHE A 439 10.71 10.04 -6.04
N LEU A 440 9.60 10.65 -6.49
CA LEU A 440 9.30 10.79 -7.92
C LEU A 440 9.24 12.25 -8.39
N SER A 441 9.18 13.23 -7.48
CA SER A 441 9.30 14.63 -7.87
C SER A 441 10.74 15.01 -8.17
N ALA A 442 10.91 16.17 -8.79
CA ALA A 442 12.22 16.72 -9.15
C ALA A 442 12.77 17.69 -8.09
N TRP A 443 12.28 17.61 -6.84
CA TRP A 443 12.73 18.47 -5.72
C TRP A 443 13.89 17.81 -4.96
N GLY A 444 15.12 18.29 -5.15
CA GLY A 444 16.32 17.80 -4.48
C GLY A 444 16.29 17.98 -2.98
N ASP A 445 15.99 19.20 -2.52
CA ASP A 445 15.92 19.56 -1.09
C ASP A 445 15.08 18.58 -0.28
N VAL A 446 13.90 18.22 -0.77
CA VAL A 446 12.99 17.30 -0.07
C VAL A 446 13.60 15.90 0.07
N LYS A 447 14.36 15.44 -0.94
CA LYS A 447 15.08 14.15 -0.89
C LYS A 447 16.24 14.22 0.08
N SER A 448 16.99 15.31 0.08
CA SER A 448 18.12 15.52 0.98
C SER A 448 17.64 15.59 2.44
N TRP A 449 16.53 16.29 2.71
CA TRP A 449 15.88 16.30 4.02
C TRP A 449 15.41 14.91 4.44
N ALA A 450 14.77 14.16 3.54
CA ALA A 450 14.40 12.75 3.79
C ALA A 450 15.62 11.83 3.99
N ASN A 451 16.82 12.27 3.57
CA ASN A 451 18.10 11.59 3.76
C ASN A 451 18.85 12.04 5.04
N LEU A 452 18.16 12.63 6.02
CA LEU A 452 18.70 13.13 7.30
C LEU A 452 19.58 14.38 7.22
N GLU A 453 19.47 15.18 6.17
CA GLU A 453 20.13 16.48 6.16
C GLU A 453 19.51 17.43 7.21
N MET A 454 20.31 17.94 8.14
CA MET A 454 19.85 18.82 9.22
C MET A 454 20.10 20.30 8.84
N PRO A 455 19.17 21.23 9.16
CA PRO A 455 17.95 21.04 9.96
C PRO A 455 16.73 20.57 9.15
N GLY A 456 16.83 20.43 7.83
CA GLY A 456 15.72 20.12 6.93
C GLY A 456 14.94 18.86 7.27
N PHE A 457 15.60 17.83 7.82
CA PHE A 457 14.94 16.62 8.30
C PHE A 457 13.88 16.88 9.38
N ILE A 458 14.07 17.87 10.26
CA ILE A 458 13.06 18.24 11.27
C ILE A 458 11.81 18.77 10.58
N ALA A 459 11.97 19.65 9.59
CA ALA A 459 10.86 20.19 8.80
C ALA A 459 10.14 19.07 8.03
N TYR A 460 10.90 18.16 7.40
CA TYR A 460 10.36 16.96 6.75
C TYR A 460 9.57 16.09 7.73
N ALA A 461 10.11 15.79 8.91
CA ALA A 461 9.46 14.94 9.90
C ALA A 461 8.17 15.56 10.45
N ILE A 462 8.18 16.85 10.77
CA ILE A 462 6.99 17.59 11.21
C ILE A 462 5.95 17.59 10.10
N GLY A 463 6.33 17.95 8.88
CA GLY A 463 5.42 17.94 7.72
C GLY A 463 4.82 16.56 7.47
N PHE A 464 5.64 15.52 7.48
CA PHE A 464 5.23 14.12 7.30
C PHE A 464 4.19 13.69 8.34
N LEU A 465 4.46 13.94 9.63
CA LEU A 465 3.56 13.56 10.72
C LEU A 465 2.27 14.39 10.71
N LEU A 466 2.35 15.71 10.52
CA LEU A 466 1.18 16.58 10.42
C LEU A 466 0.28 16.18 9.26
N THR A 467 0.86 15.83 8.12
CA THR A 467 0.08 15.45 6.94
C THR A 467 -0.69 14.15 7.19
N ASN A 468 -0.02 13.13 7.74
CA ASN A 468 -0.59 11.81 8.03
C ASN A 468 -1.65 11.84 9.15
N LEU A 469 -1.37 12.56 10.24
CA LEU A 469 -2.17 12.49 11.47
C LEU A 469 -3.22 13.61 11.58
N VAL A 470 -3.04 14.72 10.87
CA VAL A 470 -3.87 15.92 11.04
C VAL A 470 -4.48 16.35 9.71
N VAL A 471 -3.67 16.72 8.71
CA VAL A 471 -4.17 17.35 7.48
C VAL A 471 -5.10 16.42 6.70
N THR A 472 -4.66 15.21 6.33
CA THR A 472 -5.49 14.30 5.54
C THR A 472 -6.76 13.86 6.28
N PRO A 473 -6.71 13.44 7.57
CA PRO A 473 -7.92 13.13 8.33
C PRO A 473 -8.89 14.32 8.47
N LEU A 474 -8.39 15.56 8.64
CA LEU A 474 -9.24 16.76 8.73
C LEU A 474 -9.90 17.10 7.39
N LEU A 475 -9.16 17.05 6.27
CA LEU A 475 -9.73 17.28 4.93
C LEU A 475 -10.83 16.25 4.62
N PHE A 476 -10.61 14.99 4.98
CA PHE A 476 -11.62 13.96 4.82
C PHE A 476 -12.81 14.15 5.79
N SER A 477 -12.55 14.53 7.04
CA SER A 477 -13.59 14.87 8.02
C SER A 477 -14.45 16.03 7.51
N LEU A 478 -13.84 17.08 6.96
CA LEU A 478 -14.55 18.19 6.33
C LEU A 478 -15.47 17.69 5.19
N ALA A 479 -14.98 16.78 4.33
CA ALA A 479 -15.81 16.18 3.29
C ALA A 479 -17.02 15.40 3.87
N VAL A 480 -16.82 14.62 4.94
CA VAL A 480 -17.91 13.91 5.63
C VAL A 480 -18.90 14.88 6.28
N TRP A 481 -18.41 15.95 6.91
CA TRP A 481 -19.20 16.99 7.55
C TRP A 481 -20.07 17.73 6.53
N VAL A 482 -19.50 18.16 5.40
CA VAL A 482 -20.24 18.79 4.30
C VAL A 482 -21.29 17.82 3.76
N GLY A 483 -20.92 16.55 3.56
CA GLY A 483 -21.82 15.52 3.03
C GLY A 483 -23.02 15.28 3.94
N LYS A 484 -22.77 15.14 5.25
CA LYS A 484 -23.85 14.98 6.25
C LYS A 484 -24.75 16.21 6.28
N GLY A 485 -24.17 17.41 6.28
CA GLY A 485 -24.93 18.67 6.26
C GLY A 485 -25.85 18.79 5.05
N TRP A 486 -25.36 18.44 3.85
CA TRP A 486 -26.17 18.45 2.63
C TRP A 486 -27.24 17.35 2.60
N ALA A 487 -26.95 16.18 3.14
CA ALA A 487 -27.88 15.06 3.20
C ALA A 487 -29.04 15.32 4.19
N GLU A 488 -28.74 15.87 5.36
CA GLU A 488 -29.72 16.12 6.42
C GLU A 488 -30.35 17.52 6.35
N LYS A 489 -29.88 18.39 5.43
CA LYS A 489 -30.22 19.82 5.35
C LYS A 489 -29.91 20.60 6.64
N ARG A 490 -29.11 20.02 7.53
CA ARG A 490 -28.69 20.59 8.82
C ARG A 490 -27.24 20.21 9.04
N PHE A 491 -26.37 21.21 9.15
CA PHE A 491 -24.96 20.95 9.41
C PHE A 491 -24.74 20.47 10.85
N PRO A 492 -23.90 19.44 11.06
CA PRO A 492 -23.41 19.09 12.38
C PRO A 492 -22.60 20.25 13.01
N PRO A 493 -22.41 20.26 14.33
CA PRO A 493 -21.52 21.23 14.99
C PRO A 493 -20.13 21.27 14.35
N VAL A 494 -19.54 22.47 14.20
CA VAL A 494 -18.20 22.66 13.59
C VAL A 494 -17.10 21.85 14.32
N LYS A 495 -17.26 21.64 15.63
CA LYS A 495 -16.34 20.80 16.43
C LYS A 495 -16.21 19.37 15.90
N ASP A 496 -17.20 18.85 15.18
CA ASP A 496 -17.19 17.49 14.62
C ASP A 496 -16.15 17.37 13.49
N ILE A 497 -15.80 18.46 12.80
CA ILE A 497 -14.71 18.47 11.81
C ILE A 497 -13.40 18.03 12.47
N PHE A 498 -13.16 18.46 13.71
CA PHE A 498 -11.97 18.14 14.49
C PHE A 498 -12.05 16.79 15.22
N TYR A 499 -13.12 16.01 15.02
CA TYR A 499 -13.29 14.67 15.60
C TYR A 499 -12.03 13.78 15.50
N PRO A 500 -11.38 13.59 14.33
CA PRO A 500 -10.19 12.74 14.26
C PRO A 500 -9.05 13.23 15.16
N VAL A 501 -8.80 14.53 15.21
CA VAL A 501 -7.70 15.13 16.00
C VAL A 501 -8.01 15.08 17.48
N GLN A 502 -9.25 15.38 17.88
CA GLN A 502 -9.70 15.25 19.27
C GLN A 502 -9.52 13.82 19.78
N GLN A 503 -9.94 12.83 19.01
CA GLN A 503 -9.79 11.43 19.38
C GLN A 503 -8.32 11.01 19.43
N LEU A 504 -7.48 11.49 18.51
CA LEU A 504 -6.05 11.23 18.54
C LEU A 504 -5.40 11.77 19.82
N LEU A 505 -5.78 12.98 20.26
CA LEU A 505 -5.29 13.58 21.50
C LEU A 505 -5.72 12.77 22.73
N VAL A 506 -6.99 12.34 22.79
CA VAL A 506 -7.50 11.48 23.88
C VAL A 506 -6.72 10.18 23.94
N ILE A 507 -6.51 9.52 22.79
CA ILE A 507 -5.78 8.26 22.70
C ILE A 507 -4.32 8.42 23.09
N THR A 508 -3.68 9.49 22.64
CA THR A 508 -2.27 9.79 22.96
C THR A 508 -2.11 10.09 24.46
N LYS A 509 -3.03 10.85 25.07
CA LYS A 509 -3.06 11.06 26.52
C LYS A 509 -3.25 9.76 27.30
N GLY A 510 -4.20 8.90 26.88
CA GLY A 510 -4.44 7.60 27.51
C GLY A 510 -3.26 6.62 27.40
N LEU A 511 -2.48 6.70 26.30
CA LEU A 511 -1.25 5.94 26.12
C LEU A 511 -0.16 6.36 27.12
N ILE A 512 0.05 7.67 27.29
CA ILE A 512 1.13 8.26 28.11
C ILE A 512 0.79 8.25 29.60
N PHE A 513 -0.40 8.73 29.98
CA PHE A 513 -0.76 8.98 31.38
C PHE A 513 -1.59 7.86 32.02
N GLY A 514 -1.93 6.80 31.28
CA GLY A 514 -2.60 5.62 31.83
C GLY A 514 -4.03 5.85 32.32
N THR A 515 -4.69 6.94 31.89
CA THR A 515 -6.08 7.21 32.25
C THR A 515 -7.02 6.11 31.71
N LYS A 516 -8.00 5.70 32.52
CA LYS A 516 -9.03 4.70 32.17
C LYS A 516 -10.01 5.15 31.08
N GLU A 517 -9.81 6.33 30.49
CA GLU A 517 -10.66 6.84 29.42
C GLU A 517 -10.41 6.02 28.15
N GLN A 518 -11.16 4.92 28.02
CA GLN A 518 -11.37 4.33 26.72
C GLN A 518 -11.96 5.42 25.82
N PRO A 519 -11.40 5.65 24.62
CA PRO A 519 -12.08 6.49 23.64
C PRO A 519 -13.49 5.95 23.50
N ALA A 520 -14.47 6.85 23.35
CA ALA A 520 -15.84 6.46 23.05
C ALA A 520 -15.83 5.62 21.78
N THR A 521 -15.65 4.31 21.93
CA THR A 521 -15.92 3.35 20.88
C THR A 521 -17.37 3.64 20.52
N GLY A 522 -17.63 4.01 19.27
CA GLY A 522 -18.99 4.23 18.74
C GLY A 522 -19.91 3.01 18.82
N GLN A 523 -19.54 1.99 19.61
CA GLN A 523 -20.30 0.80 19.94
C GLN A 523 -20.58 0.66 21.45
N ALA A 524 -19.77 1.23 22.35
CA ALA A 524 -20.02 1.11 23.81
C ALA A 524 -21.16 2.03 24.30
N ALA A 525 -21.44 3.12 23.58
CA ALA A 525 -22.67 3.90 23.81
C ALA A 525 -23.94 3.21 23.27
N ALA A 526 -23.81 2.09 22.55
CA ALA A 526 -24.95 1.37 21.97
C ALA A 526 -25.44 0.20 22.83
N GLU A 527 -24.69 -0.21 23.86
CA GLU A 527 -25.06 -1.39 24.69
C GLU A 527 -25.80 -1.04 25.99
N THR A 528 -26.00 0.25 26.31
CA THR A 528 -26.75 0.70 27.51
C THR A 528 -27.87 1.69 27.25
N ALA A 529 -28.36 1.82 26.01
CA ALA A 529 -29.59 2.57 25.73
C ALA A 529 -30.27 2.10 24.44
N VAL A 530 -30.80 0.88 24.42
CA VAL A 530 -31.92 0.54 23.53
C VAL A 530 -33.20 0.61 24.35
N THR A 531 -33.50 1.81 24.84
CA THR A 531 -34.89 2.20 25.14
C THR A 531 -35.49 2.78 23.86
N ALA A 532 -36.81 2.64 23.73
CA ALA A 532 -37.60 2.93 22.54
C ALA A 532 -37.57 4.42 22.08
N GLU A 533 -36.81 5.29 22.74
CA GLU A 533 -36.70 6.74 22.48
C GLU A 533 -35.59 7.13 21.49
N SER A 534 -34.68 6.22 21.11
CA SER A 534 -33.55 6.53 20.20
C SER A 534 -33.90 6.65 18.71
N LYS A 535 -35.19 6.56 18.34
CA LYS A 535 -35.62 6.61 16.93
C LYS A 535 -35.58 8.01 16.28
N GLU A 536 -35.37 9.07 17.06
CA GLU A 536 -35.32 10.46 16.53
C GLU A 536 -33.90 11.03 16.32
N GLN A 537 -32.85 10.41 16.84
CA GLN A 537 -31.48 10.95 16.71
C GLN A 537 -30.77 10.33 15.51
N GLY A 538 -30.40 11.17 14.53
CA GLY A 538 -29.66 10.76 13.32
C GLY A 538 -28.31 10.10 13.61
N ILE A 539 -27.67 9.55 12.57
CA ILE A 539 -26.45 8.73 12.71
C ILE A 539 -25.34 9.52 13.42
N PRO A 540 -24.71 8.98 14.48
CA PRO A 540 -23.59 9.64 15.16
C PRO A 540 -22.45 9.97 14.19
N TYR A 541 -21.91 11.19 14.28
CA TYR A 541 -20.87 11.65 13.35
C TYR A 541 -19.63 10.75 13.35
N GLY A 542 -19.17 10.33 14.53
CA GLY A 542 -17.99 9.45 14.65
C GLY A 542 -18.19 8.09 13.98
N GLU A 543 -19.39 7.51 14.08
CA GLU A 543 -19.71 6.25 13.41
C GLU A 543 -19.70 6.41 11.88
N LEU A 544 -20.28 7.51 11.39
CA LEU A 544 -20.31 7.85 9.98
C LEU A 544 -18.90 8.09 9.42
N PHE A 545 -18.08 8.87 10.14
CA PHE A 545 -16.69 9.15 9.79
C PHE A 545 -15.86 7.87 9.69
N VAL A 546 -15.89 7.01 10.71
CA VAL A 546 -15.15 5.74 10.73
C VAL A 546 -15.62 4.82 9.61
N ASN A 547 -16.93 4.73 9.37
CA ASN A 547 -17.46 3.90 8.29
C ASN A 547 -17.02 4.38 6.91
N LEU A 548 -17.10 5.69 6.65
CA LEU A 548 -16.72 6.26 5.36
C LEU A 548 -15.20 6.20 5.12
N ALA A 549 -14.35 6.21 6.14
CA ALA A 549 -12.90 6.08 5.98
C ALA A 549 -12.48 4.79 5.22
N TYR A 550 -13.33 3.75 5.19
CA TYR A 550 -13.06 2.52 4.44
C TYR A 550 -13.08 2.70 2.92
N VAL A 551 -13.64 3.80 2.40
CA VAL A 551 -13.53 4.15 0.97
C VAL A 551 -12.09 4.47 0.57
N LEU A 552 -11.23 4.78 1.54
CA LEU A 552 -9.82 5.07 1.29
C LEU A 552 -9.00 3.80 1.07
N VAL A 553 -9.48 2.63 1.50
CA VAL A 553 -8.71 1.38 1.39
C VAL A 553 -8.48 0.99 -0.07
N PRO A 554 -9.49 0.94 -0.96
CA PRO A 554 -9.22 0.61 -2.36
C PRO A 554 -8.42 1.69 -3.10
N MET A 555 -8.68 2.96 -2.80
CA MET A 555 -7.92 4.07 -3.39
C MET A 555 -6.46 4.02 -2.97
N GLY A 556 -6.19 3.88 -1.68
CA GLY A 556 -4.83 3.76 -1.16
C GLY A 556 -4.10 2.57 -1.77
N LEU A 557 -4.76 1.42 -1.93
CA LEU A 557 -4.14 0.27 -2.60
C LEU A 557 -3.77 0.61 -4.05
N ALA A 558 -4.66 1.25 -4.80
CA ALA A 558 -4.39 1.68 -6.16
C ALA A 558 -3.24 2.69 -6.25
N CYS A 559 -3.18 3.65 -5.32
CA CYS A 559 -2.07 4.61 -5.20
C CYS A 559 -0.73 3.90 -4.97
N TRP A 560 -0.68 2.91 -4.08
CA TRP A 560 0.53 2.11 -3.86
C TRP A 560 0.91 1.24 -5.05
N MET A 561 -0.07 0.66 -5.75
CA MET A 561 0.18 -0.11 -6.97
C MET A 561 0.74 0.80 -8.07
N ALA A 562 0.16 1.98 -8.26
CA ALA A 562 0.63 2.97 -9.23
C ALA A 562 2.04 3.47 -8.86
N PHE A 563 2.31 3.80 -7.60
CA PHE A 563 3.65 4.16 -7.14
C PHE A 563 4.67 3.03 -7.41
N SER A 564 4.31 1.78 -7.14
CA SER A 564 5.25 0.65 -7.25
C SER A 564 5.58 0.28 -8.70
N ILE A 565 4.68 0.55 -9.64
CA ILE A 565 4.85 0.09 -11.02
C ILE A 565 5.99 0.83 -11.74
N SER A 566 6.19 2.12 -11.48
CA SER A 566 7.30 2.88 -12.07
C SER A 566 8.65 2.28 -11.67
N PHE A 567 8.82 1.87 -10.41
CA PHE A 567 10.07 1.23 -9.96
C PHE A 567 10.37 -0.09 -10.66
N ILE A 568 9.36 -0.90 -10.97
CA ILE A 568 9.58 -2.18 -11.65
C ILE A 568 10.10 -1.94 -13.07
N PHE A 569 9.49 -1.00 -13.79
CA PHE A 569 9.86 -0.70 -15.17
C PHE A 569 11.18 0.06 -15.27
N THR A 570 11.50 0.93 -14.30
CA THR A 570 12.78 1.67 -14.28
C THR A 570 13.95 0.81 -13.78
N ASN A 571 13.74 -0.02 -12.75
CA ASN A 571 14.83 -0.69 -12.03
C ASN A 571 14.87 -2.21 -12.24
N GLY A 572 14.04 -2.76 -13.14
CA GLY A 572 13.95 -4.21 -13.37
C GLY A 572 15.28 -4.88 -13.73
N VAL A 573 16.17 -4.17 -14.44
CA VAL A 573 17.49 -4.68 -14.82
C VAL A 573 18.38 -4.95 -13.60
N TYR A 574 18.28 -4.13 -12.55
CA TYR A 574 19.06 -4.34 -11.32
C TYR A 574 18.73 -5.67 -10.63
N VAL A 575 17.53 -6.23 -10.85
CA VAL A 575 17.18 -7.57 -10.37
C VAL A 575 18.09 -8.63 -10.99
N LEU A 576 18.41 -8.49 -12.28
CA LEU A 576 19.31 -9.41 -12.97
C LEU A 576 20.73 -9.31 -12.43
N HIS A 577 21.20 -8.07 -12.19
CA HIS A 577 22.53 -7.82 -11.62
C HIS A 577 22.69 -8.47 -10.25
N VAL A 578 21.76 -8.24 -9.32
CA VAL A 578 21.88 -8.79 -7.96
C VAL A 578 21.62 -10.31 -7.89
N LEU A 579 20.95 -10.89 -8.88
CA LEU A 579 20.86 -12.36 -8.96
C LEU A 579 22.17 -12.98 -9.43
N SER A 580 22.93 -12.28 -10.28
CA SER A 580 24.26 -12.72 -10.71
C SER A 580 25.36 -12.44 -9.68
N ASP A 581 25.27 -11.33 -8.95
CA ASP A 581 26.23 -10.88 -7.93
C ASP A 581 25.52 -10.39 -6.64
N PRO A 582 24.95 -11.30 -5.82
CA PRO A 582 24.12 -10.93 -4.68
C PRO A 582 24.85 -10.15 -3.58
N PHE A 583 26.17 -10.31 -3.48
CA PHE A 583 26.98 -9.66 -2.44
C PHE A 583 27.81 -8.50 -2.97
N GLY A 584 27.88 -8.29 -4.29
CA GLY A 584 28.74 -7.29 -4.91
C GLY A 584 30.22 -7.67 -4.83
N TRP A 585 30.54 -8.97 -4.81
CA TRP A 585 31.91 -9.50 -4.71
C TRP A 585 32.53 -9.82 -6.07
N HIS A 586 31.96 -9.23 -7.12
CA HIS A 586 32.39 -9.45 -8.49
C HIS A 586 32.10 -10.84 -9.04
N TRP A 587 31.04 -11.48 -8.53
CA TRP A 587 30.52 -12.70 -9.11
C TRP A 587 29.74 -12.44 -10.40
N ASP A 588 29.56 -13.49 -11.19
CA ASP A 588 28.65 -13.48 -12.33
C ASP A 588 28.01 -14.86 -12.51
N LEU A 589 27.22 -15.28 -11.51
CA LEU A 589 26.64 -16.62 -11.44
C LEU A 589 25.74 -16.98 -12.63
N LEU A 590 25.14 -15.98 -13.27
CA LEU A 590 24.18 -16.15 -14.37
C LEU A 590 24.65 -15.54 -15.70
N GLY A 591 25.83 -14.91 -15.76
CA GLY A 591 26.30 -14.21 -16.96
C GLY A 591 25.54 -12.91 -17.26
N LEU A 592 24.85 -12.34 -16.26
CA LEU A 592 23.93 -11.21 -16.43
C LEU A 592 24.42 -9.92 -15.76
N LYS A 593 25.60 -9.92 -15.15
CA LYS A 593 26.12 -8.75 -14.45
C LYS A 593 26.40 -7.55 -15.38
N SER A 594 26.81 -7.81 -16.62
CA SER A 594 27.22 -6.78 -17.58
C SER A 594 26.09 -6.22 -18.44
N VAL A 595 24.83 -6.60 -18.18
CA VAL A 595 23.68 -6.07 -18.93
C VAL A 595 23.58 -4.56 -18.65
N PRO A 596 23.57 -3.68 -19.68
CA PRO A 596 23.48 -2.24 -19.45
C PRO A 596 22.14 -1.89 -18.80
N TRP A 597 22.17 -0.97 -17.83
CA TRP A 597 20.93 -0.47 -17.23
C TRP A 597 20.16 0.35 -18.26
N LYS A 598 18.94 -0.08 -18.55
CA LYS A 598 17.99 0.66 -19.37
C LYS A 598 16.57 0.45 -18.84
N PRO A 599 15.83 1.52 -18.52
CA PRO A 599 14.40 1.45 -18.21
C PRO A 599 13.62 0.74 -19.32
N MET A 600 12.66 -0.10 -18.93
CA MET A 600 11.84 -0.89 -19.85
C MET A 600 10.45 -0.29 -19.99
N ALA A 601 9.90 -0.25 -21.21
CA ALA A 601 8.50 0.14 -21.49
C ALA A 601 8.07 1.47 -20.83
N THR A 602 8.92 2.49 -20.98
CA THR A 602 8.81 3.82 -20.38
C THR A 602 7.56 4.59 -20.81
N SER A 603 7.11 4.38 -22.05
CA SER A 603 5.85 4.94 -22.56
C SER A 603 4.59 4.24 -22.06
N VAL A 604 4.70 3.00 -21.55
CA VAL A 604 3.54 2.16 -21.19
C VAL A 604 3.20 2.27 -19.71
N TYR A 605 4.19 2.30 -18.82
CA TYR A 605 3.92 2.28 -17.38
C TYR A 605 3.06 3.47 -16.88
N PRO A 606 3.17 4.71 -17.42
CA PRO A 606 2.31 5.82 -17.01
C PRO A 606 0.83 5.53 -17.31
N LEU A 607 0.54 4.90 -18.46
CA LEU A 607 -0.82 4.49 -18.81
C LEU A 607 -1.37 3.45 -17.83
N ILE A 608 -0.53 2.50 -17.39
CA ILE A 608 -0.92 1.51 -16.39
C ILE A 608 -1.20 2.19 -15.04
N GLN A 609 -0.36 3.15 -14.62
CA GLN A 609 -0.59 3.94 -13.40
C GLN A 609 -1.95 4.65 -13.47
N ALA A 610 -2.26 5.28 -14.61
CA ALA A 610 -3.53 5.98 -14.79
C ALA A 610 -4.72 5.01 -14.70
N VAL A 611 -4.67 3.86 -15.38
CA VAL A 611 -5.72 2.83 -15.32
C VAL A 611 -5.92 2.33 -13.89
N LEU A 612 -4.83 2.07 -13.15
CA LEU A 612 -4.90 1.62 -11.76
C LEU A 612 -5.57 2.65 -10.86
N LEU A 613 -5.18 3.92 -10.96
CA LEU A 613 -5.76 5.02 -10.18
C LEU A 613 -7.24 5.24 -10.50
N LEU A 614 -7.62 5.22 -11.77
CA LEU A 614 -9.02 5.38 -12.20
C LEU A 614 -9.88 4.18 -11.76
N ALA A 615 -9.34 2.96 -11.82
CA ALA A 615 -10.01 1.75 -11.32
C ALA A 615 -10.18 1.80 -9.79
N GLY A 616 -9.15 2.25 -9.07
CA GLY A 616 -9.20 2.50 -7.62
C GLY A 616 -10.26 3.52 -7.24
N LEU A 617 -10.30 4.66 -7.94
CA LEU A 617 -11.31 5.71 -7.77
C LEU A 617 -12.72 5.17 -7.97
N PHE A 618 -12.98 4.51 -9.11
CA PHE A 618 -14.27 3.89 -9.40
C PHE A 618 -14.67 2.92 -8.28
N TYR A 619 -13.74 2.05 -7.87
CA TYR A 619 -14.03 1.02 -6.89
C TYR A 619 -14.30 1.61 -5.50
N SER A 620 -13.53 2.61 -5.06
CA SER A 620 -13.77 3.36 -3.82
C SER A 620 -15.14 4.04 -3.78
N VAL A 621 -15.60 4.65 -4.87
CA VAL A 621 -16.94 5.24 -4.95
C VAL A 621 -18.02 4.15 -4.85
N THR A 622 -17.83 2.99 -5.49
CA THR A 622 -18.78 1.87 -5.36
C THR A 622 -18.83 1.28 -3.96
N VAL A 623 -17.70 1.24 -3.24
CA VAL A 623 -17.64 0.82 -1.84
C VAL A 623 -18.37 1.83 -0.96
N GLY A 624 -18.12 3.13 -1.15
CA GLY A 624 -18.82 4.21 -0.43
C GLY A 624 -20.34 4.11 -0.57
N ALA A 625 -20.82 3.84 -1.78
CA ALA A 625 -22.24 3.63 -2.05
C ALA A 625 -22.87 2.46 -1.32
N ARG A 626 -22.14 1.35 -1.22
CA ARG A 626 -22.60 0.17 -0.47
C ARG A 626 -22.57 0.44 1.04
N LEU A 627 -21.56 1.15 1.52
CA LEU A 627 -21.42 1.52 2.93
C LEU A 627 -22.56 2.43 3.40
N VAL A 628 -22.94 3.43 2.61
CA VAL A 628 -24.09 4.30 2.96
C VAL A 628 -25.44 3.62 2.71
N GLY A 629 -25.43 2.46 2.05
CA GLY A 629 -26.62 1.71 1.70
C GLY A 629 -27.45 1.27 2.91
N LYS A 630 -26.78 0.93 4.01
CA LYS A 630 -27.38 0.51 5.28
C LYS A 630 -28.14 1.61 6.02
N TYR A 631 -27.87 2.88 5.70
CA TYR A 631 -28.50 4.01 6.36
C TYR A 631 -29.90 4.29 5.79
N ALA A 632 -30.84 4.59 6.68
CA ALA A 632 -32.22 4.94 6.36
C ALA A 632 -32.31 6.37 5.78
N MET A 633 -31.81 6.54 4.56
CA MET A 633 -31.77 7.80 3.82
C MET A 633 -32.34 7.61 2.42
N THR A 634 -32.97 8.66 1.87
CA THR A 634 -33.39 8.67 0.47
C THR A 634 -32.17 8.59 -0.47
N ALA A 635 -32.39 8.16 -1.71
CA ALA A 635 -31.32 8.06 -2.69
C ALA A 635 -30.59 9.39 -2.93
N ALA A 636 -31.34 10.51 -2.96
CA ALA A 636 -30.77 11.84 -3.12
C ALA A 636 -29.89 12.24 -1.93
N GLN A 637 -30.31 11.92 -0.70
CA GLN A 637 -29.51 12.17 0.50
C GLN A 637 -28.22 11.35 0.52
N LYS A 638 -28.27 10.08 0.10
CA LYS A 638 -27.06 9.23 0.00
C LYS A 638 -26.06 9.78 -1.02
N VAL A 639 -26.52 10.33 -2.15
CA VAL A 639 -25.64 10.99 -3.12
C VAL A 639 -25.05 12.27 -2.55
N LYS A 640 -25.85 13.12 -1.90
CA LYS A 640 -25.37 14.35 -1.25
C LYS A 640 -24.31 14.05 -0.18
N LEU A 641 -24.49 12.96 0.57
CA LEU A 641 -23.53 12.48 1.56
C LEU A 641 -22.20 12.05 0.92
N LEU A 642 -22.25 11.32 -0.20
CA LEU A 642 -21.05 10.80 -0.86
C LEU A 642 -20.37 11.79 -1.81
N LEU A 643 -21.05 12.85 -2.24
CA LEU A 643 -20.53 13.78 -3.24
C LEU A 643 -19.22 14.44 -2.77
N PRO A 644 -19.11 15.05 -1.57
CA PRO A 644 -17.84 15.62 -1.11
C PRO A 644 -16.74 14.58 -0.91
N VAL A 645 -17.10 13.38 -0.45
CA VAL A 645 -16.15 12.26 -0.31
C VAL A 645 -15.62 11.83 -1.69
N THR A 646 -16.47 11.84 -2.71
CA THR A 646 -16.08 11.56 -4.10
C THR A 646 -15.16 12.66 -4.64
N VAL A 647 -15.44 13.94 -4.35
CA VAL A 647 -14.56 15.06 -4.72
C VAL A 647 -13.19 14.93 -4.06
N PHE A 648 -13.13 14.56 -2.78
CA PHE A 648 -11.86 14.26 -2.10
C PHE A 648 -11.08 13.14 -2.82
N LEU A 649 -11.74 12.04 -3.17
CA LEU A 649 -11.11 10.94 -3.90
C LEU A 649 -10.65 11.35 -5.31
N ILE A 650 -11.43 12.17 -6.04
CA ILE A 650 -11.03 12.73 -7.33
C ILE A 650 -9.77 13.57 -7.15
N GLY A 651 -9.72 14.44 -6.13
CA GLY A 651 -8.54 15.26 -5.84
C GLY A 651 -7.29 14.43 -5.58
N VAL A 652 -7.42 13.32 -4.83
CA VAL A 652 -6.31 12.38 -4.62
C VAL A 652 -5.84 11.73 -5.92
N ALA A 653 -6.74 11.21 -6.75
CA ALA A 653 -6.37 10.63 -8.04
C ALA A 653 -5.75 11.65 -8.98
N ALA A 654 -6.33 12.86 -9.06
CA ALA A 654 -5.85 13.96 -9.88
C ALA A 654 -4.43 14.38 -9.48
N LEU A 655 -4.16 14.49 -8.18
CA LEU A 655 -2.82 14.80 -7.67
C LEU A 655 -1.80 13.73 -8.07
N PHE A 656 -2.14 12.45 -7.93
CA PHE A 656 -1.27 11.36 -8.39
C PHE A 656 -1.02 11.39 -9.89
N LEU A 657 -2.07 11.58 -10.70
CA LEU A 657 -1.95 11.66 -12.15
C LEU A 657 -1.08 12.84 -12.57
N PHE A 658 -1.23 14.00 -11.93
CA PHE A 658 -0.38 15.16 -12.18
C PHE A 658 1.09 14.92 -11.86
N LEU A 659 1.39 14.13 -10.83
CA LEU A 659 2.77 13.78 -10.47
C LEU A 659 3.40 12.77 -11.44
N HIS A 660 2.60 11.98 -12.16
CA HIS A 660 3.10 10.92 -13.03
C HIS A 660 3.02 11.23 -14.53
N MET A 661 2.16 12.15 -14.98
CA MET A 661 1.86 12.43 -16.39
C MET A 661 2.50 13.72 -16.91
#